data_AF-A0A9D7YM10-F1
#
_entry.id   AF-A0A9D7YM10-F1
#
_cell.length_a   1.000
_cell.length_b   1.000
_cell.length_c   1.000
_cell.angle_alpha   90.00
_cell.angle_beta   90.00
_cell.angle_gamma   90.00
#
_symmetry.space_group_name_H-M   'P 1'
#
loop_
_entity.id
_entity.type
_entity.pdbx_description
1 polymer ?
#
loop_
_entity_poly.entity_id
_entity_poly.type
_entity_poly.pdbx_seq_one_letter_code
_entity_poly.pdbx_strand_id
1 'polypeptide(L)'
;MPFKLMRPCVVAAMVSVCASTAHAGPHRGVRPTNDFGHDFVTIGAPGNRAALPEERYFNQRFPDLGKVDRRYRIATKEVTSAQWLGFVNAYWAIWEANGGARGDSKFTGGWIAEQNANPGQNPNYHIHSGGEQRAVQVSWEIAARYANWLHNGKVNEEWAFETGAYDTSTFAPHPDGGYTHQAERSPDARFWLPSVNEWVKAAHHDPDRYAEGQEGYWTQKGGQQTPLTPGLPQNGGQTSAGDFLPSGQETFIPVGSYPDVKSPWGLLDTSGGVYEWTETIRFFSSDGDRHDGAHYILGSNAGNSSYETHDMIDYYINAGHLSTRAGIRLASMIPAPGSLTLFAAAAASMTRRRRAAAGPRRSRGAQRAGAAALALIAASTAHAGPHRGVRPTNDFGHDFVTIGAPGNRAALPEERYYNRRFEKLGKVNYRYRISKTEVRTEQWFEFVNAYWPYWEANGGARGDIGFTSEYIGYLNGNPNANPNYQMGGGTMPVRAVRVSWEVAARYCNWLHNGKVNEEWAFESGAYDTSTFVPDPEGGYDHQPERSPGARFWIPSVDEWVKAAHYDPDRYGEGQEGYWLQKGGQQTPLTPGLPANGGQTSAGNFLPGQDERYIPVGSYPNAPSPWGVLDTSGGAMEWTETVRFFADDHDANDGLRYVLGSAAGNSLYANVDRIDYWFNQGLVSLSRNGIRLASAVPAPGASLVALAAGFGLRRRRPPFREGEGIVSQSLSNRGWNGPLRRAGMAAALIGSAAAPALAGSQFQNGWKSFRDSTIQDYGYDWATVGHARNADWVGLHQGGGVVRHGGVDYRYRIAKTEVTNRQWYEFVLAYAPYVSPQFSGSSQFTGTGVGLSGGGGYSLPASTADHAANVGWRFAARYVNWLHNGKVNEQWAFESGVYDTSTFGGGTQGNLALTDQRERSEGARYFLPTQDEWVKAVHFDPDRHGEGQEGYWRYPDSSDTRPVSGAPGTPGAQTNAGMGSAANYPILSYPDQQTPWGLFDASGSAYEWLESMPGNQGRLAESSTNDLFSLVADLDIISSWTGGTPDRLIGIRLASVIPAPGAGASLVALAMLMGRRRRS
;
A
#
# COMPACT_ATOMS: atom_id res chain seq x y z
N MET A 1 29.68 -59.77 44.99
CA MET A 1 28.82 -60.95 44.67
C MET A 1 27.74 -61.08 45.74
N PRO A 2 26.64 -61.81 45.51
CA PRO A 2 25.97 -62.23 44.25
C PRO A 2 24.59 -61.53 44.08
N PHE A 3 23.85 -61.60 42.97
CA PHE A 3 23.00 -62.69 42.38
C PHE A 3 22.42 -62.20 41.00
N LYS A 4 21.89 -62.92 39.98
CA LYS A 4 21.42 -64.31 39.67
C LYS A 4 20.01 -64.71 40.19
N LEU A 5 19.05 -65.28 39.45
CA LEU A 5 18.78 -65.68 38.03
C LEU A 5 17.23 -65.98 37.93
N MET A 6 16.49 -66.40 36.87
CA MET A 6 16.64 -66.89 35.47
C MET A 6 15.34 -66.45 34.66
N ARG A 7 15.24 -66.39 33.31
CA ARG A 7 14.92 -67.40 32.24
C ARG A 7 13.59 -68.20 32.38
N PRO A 8 12.96 -68.76 31.29
CA PRO A 8 13.45 -68.95 29.89
C PRO A 8 12.46 -68.59 28.72
N CYS A 9 12.85 -68.94 27.47
CA CYS A 9 12.03 -69.09 26.22
C CYS A 9 11.60 -67.78 25.47
N VAL A 10 11.50 -67.71 24.12
CA VAL A 10 11.76 -68.67 23.00
C VAL A 10 12.02 -67.95 21.64
N VAL A 11 12.82 -68.57 20.74
CA VAL A 11 12.95 -68.52 19.24
C VAL A 11 12.36 -67.35 18.40
N ALA A 12 12.91 -66.88 17.26
CA ALA A 12 14.28 -66.81 16.69
C ALA A 12 14.32 -66.02 15.34
N ALA A 13 15.49 -65.41 15.04
CA ALA A 13 16.28 -65.38 13.79
C ALA A 13 15.72 -65.04 12.36
N MET A 14 16.68 -64.55 11.55
CA MET A 14 16.81 -64.54 10.08
C MET A 14 16.54 -63.24 9.28
N VAL A 15 17.35 -63.11 8.22
CA VAL A 15 17.41 -62.04 7.22
C VAL A 15 17.21 -62.69 5.84
N SER A 16 16.25 -62.24 5.02
CA SER A 16 16.27 -62.32 3.54
C SER A 16 15.07 -61.64 2.85
N VAL A 17 15.31 -60.50 2.20
CA VAL A 17 15.27 -60.30 0.73
C VAL A 17 14.18 -61.02 -0.12
N CYS A 18 13.48 -60.22 -0.96
CA CYS A 18 12.72 -60.57 -2.19
C CYS A 18 11.33 -61.26 -2.08
N ALA A 19 10.37 -61.06 -3.00
CA ALA A 19 10.17 -60.01 -4.04
C ALA A 19 8.80 -60.11 -4.77
N SER A 20 8.40 -59.01 -5.45
CA SER A 20 7.49 -58.96 -6.63
C SER A 20 6.00 -59.32 -6.38
N THR A 21 4.97 -58.89 -7.13
CA THR A 21 4.75 -58.06 -8.35
C THR A 21 3.46 -57.22 -8.15
N ALA A 22 3.11 -56.12 -8.82
CA ALA A 22 3.72 -55.12 -9.74
C ALA A 22 2.64 -53.98 -9.89
N HIS A 23 2.79 -52.83 -10.56
CA HIS A 23 3.58 -52.43 -11.73
C HIS A 23 3.93 -50.92 -11.73
N ALA A 24 4.92 -50.58 -12.56
CA ALA A 24 5.09 -49.41 -13.46
C ALA A 24 4.52 -47.99 -13.14
N GLY A 25 5.20 -46.89 -13.48
CA GLY A 25 6.34 -46.72 -14.39
C GLY A 25 7.49 -45.81 -13.85
N PRO A 26 8.52 -45.50 -14.67
CA PRO A 26 9.84 -45.10 -14.14
C PRO A 26 10.39 -43.73 -14.60
N HIS A 27 11.13 -43.04 -13.72
CA HIS A 27 12.13 -42.04 -14.14
C HIS A 27 13.43 -42.14 -13.32
N ARG A 28 14.58 -41.95 -14.00
CA ARG A 28 15.90 -41.76 -13.40
C ARG A 28 16.04 -40.30 -12.97
N GLY A 29 16.71 -40.02 -11.86
CA GLY A 29 16.60 -38.73 -11.18
C GLY A 29 17.92 -38.11 -10.74
N VAL A 30 17.88 -36.81 -10.46
CA VAL A 30 18.82 -36.19 -9.51
C VAL A 30 18.58 -36.85 -8.13
N ARG A 31 19.53 -36.76 -7.18
CA ARG A 31 19.11 -36.83 -5.76
C ARG A 31 18.06 -35.74 -5.58
N PRO A 32 16.94 -35.99 -4.88
CA PRO A 32 15.83 -35.08 -4.98
C PRO A 32 16.29 -33.76 -4.39
N THR A 33 16.13 -32.70 -5.17
CA THR A 33 15.67 -31.46 -4.59
C THR A 33 14.45 -31.83 -3.76
N ASN A 34 14.54 -31.65 -2.44
CA ASN A 34 13.45 -32.05 -1.56
C ASN A 34 12.36 -30.98 -1.73
N ASP A 35 11.65 -31.02 -2.86
CA ASP A 35 10.68 -30.02 -3.31
C ASP A 35 9.32 -30.19 -2.61
N PHE A 36 9.28 -31.01 -1.56
CA PHE A 36 8.24 -31.14 -0.53
C PHE A 36 6.79 -31.39 -0.96
N GLY A 37 6.55 -31.59 -2.24
CA GLY A 37 5.24 -31.79 -2.84
C GLY A 37 4.81 -30.71 -3.84
N HIS A 38 5.72 -29.84 -4.29
CA HIS A 38 5.46 -28.76 -5.26
C HIS A 38 6.19 -28.99 -6.58
N ASP A 39 5.53 -28.67 -7.70
CA ASP A 39 6.08 -28.76 -9.05
C ASP A 39 6.64 -27.41 -9.51
N PHE A 40 7.91 -27.38 -9.94
CA PHE A 40 8.61 -26.15 -10.34
C PHE A 40 9.12 -26.18 -11.80
N VAL A 41 8.90 -25.09 -12.55
CA VAL A 41 9.54 -24.77 -13.84
C VAL A 41 10.75 -23.86 -13.63
N THR A 42 11.63 -23.66 -14.62
CA THR A 42 12.85 -22.81 -14.51
C THR A 42 12.74 -21.54 -15.34
N ILE A 43 12.95 -20.38 -14.73
CA ILE A 43 12.97 -19.07 -15.40
C ILE A 43 14.39 -18.72 -15.86
N GLY A 44 14.49 -18.29 -17.11
CA GLY A 44 15.74 -18.09 -17.85
C GLY A 44 16.17 -16.62 -17.97
N ALA A 45 16.84 -16.32 -19.09
CA ALA A 45 17.24 -14.97 -19.53
C ALA A 45 17.78 -14.04 -18.40
N PRO A 46 18.84 -14.41 -17.66
CA PRO A 46 19.40 -13.53 -16.63
C PRO A 46 19.97 -12.25 -17.27
N GLY A 47 19.58 -11.09 -16.76
CA GLY A 47 19.97 -9.79 -17.31
C GLY A 47 19.04 -9.27 -18.41
N ASN A 48 17.81 -9.79 -18.49
CA ASN A 48 16.74 -9.27 -19.34
C ASN A 48 16.47 -7.79 -19.07
N ARG A 49 16.08 -7.05 -20.11
CA ARG A 49 15.66 -5.64 -19.98
C ARG A 49 14.42 -5.50 -19.08
N ALA A 50 14.25 -4.31 -18.53
CA ALA A 50 12.98 -3.90 -17.91
C ALA A 50 11.86 -3.73 -18.95
N ALA A 51 10.61 -3.80 -18.52
CA ALA A 51 9.45 -3.46 -19.34
C ALA A 51 9.50 -1.97 -19.72
N LEU A 52 9.34 -1.66 -21.00
CA LEU A 52 9.42 -0.31 -21.54
C LEU A 52 8.15 0.51 -21.20
N PRO A 53 8.18 1.86 -21.26
CA PRO A 53 7.00 2.69 -21.00
C PRO A 53 5.80 2.34 -21.89
N GLU A 54 6.04 1.95 -23.15
CA GLU A 54 5.02 1.49 -24.11
C GLU A 54 4.54 0.05 -23.90
N GLU A 55 5.13 -0.69 -22.95
CA GLU A 55 4.65 -2.00 -22.48
C GLU A 55 3.86 -1.88 -21.16
N ARG A 56 3.46 -0.65 -20.78
CA ARG A 56 2.81 -0.31 -19.50
C ARG A 56 1.63 0.64 -19.75
N TYR A 57 0.68 0.69 -18.84
CA TYR A 57 -0.54 1.50 -18.99
C TYR A 57 -0.80 2.51 -17.87
N PHE A 58 -0.29 2.24 -16.67
CA PHE A 58 -0.81 2.81 -15.43
C PHE A 58 0.27 3.28 -14.45
N ASN A 59 1.45 2.66 -14.44
CA ASN A 59 2.36 2.80 -13.32
C ASN A 59 3.84 2.69 -13.72
N GLN A 60 4.56 3.81 -13.64
CA GLN A 60 6.00 3.88 -13.94
C GLN A 60 6.90 3.63 -12.71
N ARG A 61 6.34 3.06 -11.63
CA ARG A 61 6.97 3.01 -10.31
C ARG A 61 8.26 2.21 -10.23
N PHE A 62 8.28 1.07 -10.92
CA PHE A 62 9.46 0.26 -11.15
C PHE A 62 10.20 0.74 -12.39
N PRO A 63 11.25 1.57 -12.31
CA PRO A 63 12.05 1.88 -13.50
C PRO A 63 12.66 0.61 -14.13
N ASP A 64 12.79 -0.47 -13.37
CA ASP A 64 13.39 -1.75 -13.74
C ASP A 64 12.41 -2.92 -13.92
N LEU A 65 11.08 -2.68 -13.92
CA LEU A 65 10.01 -3.70 -13.88
C LEU A 65 10.32 -4.97 -14.71
N GLY A 66 10.34 -6.13 -14.07
CA GLY A 66 10.59 -7.42 -14.70
C GLY A 66 12.06 -7.82 -14.88
N LYS A 67 13.02 -6.91 -14.67
CA LYS A 67 14.45 -7.19 -14.81
C LYS A 67 14.96 -8.11 -13.69
N VAL A 68 15.57 -9.23 -14.07
CA VAL A 68 16.15 -10.19 -13.12
C VAL A 68 17.50 -10.70 -13.62
N ASP A 69 18.57 -10.38 -12.88
CA ASP A 69 19.96 -10.68 -13.25
C ASP A 69 20.40 -12.13 -12.94
N ARG A 70 19.47 -12.97 -12.44
CA ARG A 70 19.70 -14.39 -12.13
C ARG A 70 18.65 -15.31 -12.77
N ARG A 71 18.94 -16.62 -12.74
CA ARG A 71 17.99 -17.71 -13.02
C ARG A 71 17.49 -18.32 -11.73
N TYR A 72 16.26 -18.80 -11.73
CA TYR A 72 15.57 -19.40 -10.60
C TYR A 72 14.51 -20.39 -11.09
N ARG A 73 13.83 -21.10 -10.18
CA ARG A 73 12.70 -21.98 -10.47
C ARG A 73 11.41 -21.34 -9.93
N ILE A 74 10.24 -21.59 -10.51
CA ILE A 74 8.93 -21.11 -10.02
C ILE A 74 7.86 -22.19 -10.09
N ALA A 75 6.95 -22.24 -9.13
CA ALA A 75 5.91 -23.24 -9.03
C ALA A 75 4.88 -23.04 -10.14
N THR A 76 4.49 -24.14 -10.79
CA THR A 76 3.56 -24.10 -11.91
C THR A 76 2.13 -23.80 -11.47
N LYS A 77 1.83 -23.90 -10.17
CA LYS A 77 0.52 -23.70 -9.52
C LYS A 77 0.65 -23.01 -8.16
N GLU A 78 -0.49 -22.55 -7.65
CA GLU A 78 -0.70 -22.13 -6.26
C GLU A 78 -0.54 -23.31 -5.28
N VAL A 79 -0.18 -23.04 -4.02
CA VAL A 79 -0.15 -24.04 -2.93
C VAL A 79 -1.58 -24.36 -2.48
N THR A 80 -1.86 -25.63 -2.26
CA THR A 80 -3.19 -26.14 -1.90
C THR A 80 -3.36 -26.41 -0.40
N SER A 81 -4.60 -26.39 0.10
CA SER A 81 -4.93 -26.74 1.49
C SER A 81 -4.43 -28.14 1.91
N ALA A 82 -4.34 -29.09 0.98
CA ALA A 82 -3.75 -30.40 1.24
C ALA A 82 -2.23 -30.36 1.48
N GLN A 83 -1.49 -29.57 0.69
CA GLN A 83 -0.07 -29.28 0.93
C GLN A 83 0.13 -28.46 2.22
N TRP A 84 -0.90 -27.75 2.65
CA TRP A 84 -0.92 -26.86 3.81
C TRP A 84 -1.17 -27.56 5.16
N LEU A 85 -2.13 -28.49 5.24
CA LEU A 85 -2.48 -29.18 6.49
C LEU A 85 -1.25 -29.85 7.16
N GLY A 86 -0.28 -30.31 6.36
CA GLY A 86 0.98 -30.86 6.87
C GLY A 86 1.83 -29.83 7.62
N PHE A 87 1.77 -28.56 7.25
CA PHE A 87 2.39 -27.45 8.00
C PHE A 87 1.55 -27.09 9.23
N VAL A 88 0.22 -27.00 9.09
CA VAL A 88 -0.67 -26.72 10.24
C VAL A 88 -0.44 -27.72 11.36
N ASN A 89 -0.43 -29.02 11.05
CA ASN A 89 -0.18 -30.07 12.04
C ASN A 89 1.27 -30.10 12.58
N ALA A 90 2.21 -29.45 11.90
CA ALA A 90 3.61 -29.33 12.33
C ALA A 90 3.84 -28.10 13.22
N TYR A 91 3.17 -26.99 12.92
CA TYR A 91 3.37 -25.70 13.59
C TYR A 91 2.34 -25.41 14.68
N TRP A 92 1.15 -26.04 14.71
CA TRP A 92 0.04 -25.63 15.61
C TRP A 92 0.43 -25.54 17.10
N ALA A 93 1.33 -26.41 17.57
CA ALA A 93 1.74 -26.44 18.97
C ALA A 93 2.65 -25.25 19.32
N ILE A 94 3.45 -24.79 18.36
CA ILE A 94 4.31 -23.61 18.48
C ILE A 94 3.48 -22.36 18.24
N TRP A 95 2.57 -22.39 17.25
CA TRP A 95 1.51 -21.41 17.06
C TRP A 95 0.75 -21.14 18.38
N GLU A 96 0.13 -22.14 19.00
CA GLU A 96 -0.64 -22.01 20.26
C GLU A 96 0.23 -21.67 21.47
N ALA A 97 1.42 -22.29 21.63
CA ALA A 97 2.35 -21.90 22.69
C ALA A 97 2.70 -20.40 22.58
N ASN A 98 2.80 -19.93 21.35
CA ASN A 98 3.00 -18.54 21.01
C ASN A 98 1.63 -17.83 20.81
N GLY A 99 0.61 -18.14 21.61
CA GLY A 99 -0.70 -17.46 21.67
C GLY A 99 -1.68 -17.73 20.53
N GLY A 100 -1.26 -18.38 19.43
CA GLY A 100 -2.02 -18.72 18.24
C GLY A 100 -3.32 -19.48 18.52
N ALA A 101 -4.48 -18.89 18.20
CA ALA A 101 -5.77 -19.54 18.39
C ALA A 101 -6.08 -20.54 17.27
N ARG A 102 -6.94 -21.47 17.65
CA ARG A 102 -7.28 -22.63 16.85
C ARG A 102 -8.37 -22.28 15.84
N GLY A 103 -8.29 -22.88 14.65
CA GLY A 103 -9.24 -22.59 13.56
C GLY A 103 -9.03 -21.22 12.90
N ASP A 104 -7.82 -20.67 12.99
CA ASP A 104 -7.50 -19.42 12.30
C ASP A 104 -7.54 -19.56 10.78
N SER A 105 -8.45 -18.84 10.12
CA SER A 105 -8.46 -18.68 8.66
C SER A 105 -7.10 -18.26 8.05
N LYS A 106 -6.18 -17.63 8.79
CA LYS A 106 -4.94 -17.05 8.27
C LYS A 106 -3.71 -17.95 8.46
N PHE A 107 -3.65 -18.78 9.50
CA PHE A 107 -2.69 -19.87 9.70
C PHE A 107 -3.20 -21.22 9.20
N THR A 108 -4.45 -21.59 9.46
CA THR A 108 -5.04 -22.86 8.98
C THR A 108 -5.60 -22.73 7.56
N GLY A 109 -5.90 -21.52 7.10
CA GLY A 109 -6.62 -21.31 5.84
C GLY A 109 -8.13 -21.48 6.03
N GLY A 110 -8.94 -20.86 5.16
CA GLY A 110 -10.41 -20.97 5.19
C GLY A 110 -10.99 -22.38 4.96
N TRP A 111 -10.13 -23.40 4.81
CA TRP A 111 -10.49 -24.78 4.48
C TRP A 111 -10.09 -25.82 5.53
N ILE A 112 -9.59 -25.40 6.70
CA ILE A 112 -9.12 -26.30 7.77
C ILE A 112 -9.75 -25.90 9.11
N ALA A 113 -10.19 -26.89 9.89
CA ALA A 113 -10.86 -26.69 11.18
C ALA A 113 -10.39 -27.65 12.28
N GLU A 114 -10.57 -27.24 13.53
CA GLU A 114 -10.32 -28.04 14.74
C GLU A 114 -11.48 -29.02 15.03
N GLN A 115 -11.19 -30.10 15.78
CA GLN A 115 -12.19 -31.05 16.29
C GLN A 115 -12.29 -31.15 17.84
N ASN A 116 -11.33 -30.65 18.64
CA ASN A 116 -11.23 -30.89 20.10
C ASN A 116 -10.93 -29.61 20.93
N ALA A 117 -11.90 -28.70 21.04
CA ALA A 117 -11.75 -27.37 21.67
C ALA A 117 -11.53 -27.32 23.21
N ASN A 118 -10.95 -28.36 23.82
CA ASN A 118 -10.59 -28.36 25.24
C ASN A 118 -9.19 -27.74 25.45
N PRO A 119 -9.05 -26.70 26.30
CA PRO A 119 -7.75 -26.12 26.64
C PRO A 119 -6.76 -27.18 27.18
N GLY A 120 -5.52 -27.15 26.67
CA GLY A 120 -4.47 -28.09 27.07
C GLY A 120 -4.57 -29.50 26.45
N GLN A 121 -5.49 -29.75 25.52
CA GLN A 121 -5.53 -30.97 24.71
C GLN A 121 -5.16 -30.69 23.25
N ASN A 122 -4.57 -31.67 22.57
CA ASN A 122 -4.13 -31.54 21.18
C ASN A 122 -5.33 -31.35 20.22
N PRO A 123 -5.42 -30.22 19.48
CA PRO A 123 -6.45 -29.99 18.47
C PRO A 123 -6.23 -30.88 17.25
N ASN A 124 -7.16 -31.80 17.03
CA ASN A 124 -7.16 -32.61 15.81
C ASN A 124 -7.65 -31.76 14.63
N TYR A 125 -6.73 -31.19 13.84
CA TYR A 125 -7.07 -30.42 12.64
C TYR A 125 -7.39 -31.31 11.44
N HIS A 126 -8.38 -30.90 10.67
CA HIS A 126 -8.83 -31.58 9.46
C HIS A 126 -9.26 -30.58 8.39
N ILE A 127 -9.15 -30.97 7.11
CA ILE A 127 -9.67 -30.19 5.98
C ILE A 127 -11.20 -30.33 5.91
N HIS A 128 -11.90 -29.24 5.64
CA HIS A 128 -13.32 -29.26 5.27
C HIS A 128 -13.50 -30.01 3.94
N SER A 129 -14.45 -30.95 3.89
CA SER A 129 -14.72 -31.80 2.72
C SER A 129 -14.82 -31.01 1.40
N GLY A 130 -13.90 -31.25 0.46
CA GLY A 130 -13.83 -30.54 -0.82
C GLY A 130 -12.91 -29.30 -0.80
N GLY A 131 -12.19 -29.08 0.31
CA GLY A 131 -11.20 -28.03 0.51
C GLY A 131 -9.78 -28.40 0.06
N GLU A 132 -9.52 -29.66 -0.29
CA GLU A 132 -8.18 -30.24 -0.43
C GLU A 132 -7.38 -29.63 -1.59
N GLN A 133 -8.05 -29.38 -2.72
CA GLN A 133 -7.48 -28.84 -3.98
C GLN A 133 -7.80 -27.34 -4.17
N ARG A 134 -8.07 -26.63 -3.08
CA ARG A 134 -8.27 -25.17 -3.06
C ARG A 134 -6.93 -24.49 -2.86
N ALA A 135 -6.72 -23.35 -3.50
CA ALA A 135 -5.61 -22.48 -3.19
C ALA A 135 -5.70 -22.11 -1.70
N VAL A 136 -4.60 -22.26 -0.98
CA VAL A 136 -4.58 -21.92 0.43
C VAL A 136 -4.52 -20.40 0.54
N GLN A 137 -5.68 -19.81 0.78
CA GLN A 137 -5.82 -18.38 1.06
C GLN A 137 -5.47 -18.18 2.52
N VAL A 138 -4.27 -17.64 2.76
CA VAL A 138 -3.63 -17.58 4.06
C VAL A 138 -2.83 -16.33 4.18
N SER A 139 -2.55 -15.98 5.42
CA SER A 139 -1.42 -15.13 5.68
C SER A 139 -0.19 -15.52 4.90
N TRP A 140 0.37 -14.53 4.21
CA TRP A 140 1.66 -14.72 3.61
C TRP A 140 2.72 -14.91 4.72
N GLU A 141 2.48 -14.42 5.93
CA GLU A 141 3.21 -14.71 7.19
C GLU A 141 3.33 -16.15 7.65
N ILE A 142 2.49 -16.99 7.10
CA ILE A 142 2.51 -18.42 7.34
C ILE A 142 2.89 -19.10 6.03
N ALA A 143 2.61 -18.51 4.86
CA ALA A 143 3.32 -18.87 3.61
C ALA A 143 4.84 -18.75 3.78
N ALA A 144 5.20 -17.90 4.73
CA ALA A 144 6.49 -17.60 5.25
C ALA A 144 7.18 -18.80 5.87
N ARG A 145 6.86 -19.03 7.14
CA ARG A 145 7.17 -20.22 7.91
C ARG A 145 6.93 -21.49 7.13
N TYR A 146 5.97 -21.54 6.20
CA TYR A 146 5.84 -22.65 5.27
C TYR A 146 7.08 -22.80 4.39
N ALA A 147 7.42 -21.78 3.61
CA ALA A 147 8.64 -21.70 2.81
C ALA A 147 9.90 -21.89 3.68
N ASN A 148 10.00 -21.27 4.85
CA ASN A 148 11.15 -21.45 5.75
C ASN A 148 11.18 -22.81 6.48
N TRP A 149 10.04 -23.44 6.75
CA TRP A 149 9.97 -24.85 7.15
C TRP A 149 10.43 -25.75 6.00
N LEU A 150 10.22 -25.35 4.74
CA LEU A 150 10.91 -25.99 3.60
C LEU A 150 12.42 -25.75 3.70
N HIS A 151 12.90 -24.55 4.05
CA HIS A 151 14.34 -24.27 4.25
C HIS A 151 14.95 -25.26 5.23
N ASN A 152 14.42 -25.35 6.43
CA ASN A 152 15.04 -26.12 7.51
C ASN A 152 14.80 -27.63 7.40
N GLY A 153 14.19 -28.10 6.31
CA GLY A 153 14.06 -29.52 6.00
C GLY A 153 12.80 -30.16 6.55
N LYS A 154 11.77 -29.36 6.87
CA LYS A 154 10.58 -29.71 7.65
C LYS A 154 10.91 -30.20 9.07
N VAL A 155 11.83 -29.49 9.74
CA VAL A 155 12.11 -29.68 11.18
C VAL A 155 11.00 -29.00 11.98
N ASN A 156 10.38 -29.76 12.90
CA ASN A 156 9.25 -29.29 13.72
C ASN A 156 9.74 -28.78 15.08
N GLU A 157 10.76 -27.95 15.07
CA GLU A 157 11.28 -27.22 16.23
C GLU A 157 11.07 -25.73 15.95
N GLU A 158 10.80 -24.93 16.99
CA GLU A 158 10.46 -23.52 16.83
C GLU A 158 11.42 -22.78 15.92
N TRP A 159 12.74 -22.83 16.17
CA TRP A 159 13.77 -22.19 15.34
C TRP A 159 13.77 -22.58 13.86
N ALA A 160 13.11 -23.66 13.43
CA ALA A 160 13.10 -24.14 12.04
C ALA A 160 11.86 -23.71 11.25
N PHE A 161 10.80 -23.30 11.95
CA PHE A 161 9.86 -22.33 11.42
C PHE A 161 10.51 -20.95 11.55
N GLU A 162 10.99 -20.64 12.76
CA GLU A 162 11.39 -19.34 13.28
C GLU A 162 12.87 -18.93 13.04
N THR A 163 13.63 -19.54 12.12
CA THR A 163 14.91 -19.10 11.49
C THR A 163 15.36 -20.02 10.35
N GLY A 164 16.19 -19.57 9.40
CA GLY A 164 16.54 -20.30 8.17
C GLY A 164 17.11 -19.35 7.11
N ALA A 165 16.82 -19.59 5.82
CA ALA A 165 16.96 -18.56 4.78
C ALA A 165 16.13 -17.33 5.13
N TYR A 166 15.10 -17.52 5.92
CA TYR A 166 14.50 -16.47 6.68
C TYR A 166 14.72 -16.74 8.13
N ASP A 167 15.38 -15.81 8.78
CA ASP A 167 15.29 -15.67 10.22
C ASP A 167 13.76 -15.60 10.56
N THR A 168 13.20 -16.30 11.59
CA THR A 168 11.72 -16.32 11.87
C THR A 168 11.02 -16.13 13.28
N SER A 169 11.37 -15.57 14.48
CA SER A 169 12.14 -14.45 15.10
C SER A 169 11.50 -12.97 15.12
N THR A 170 11.94 -11.95 14.34
CA THR A 170 11.41 -10.60 13.90
C THR A 170 10.45 -10.27 12.67
N PHE A 171 9.41 -10.93 12.14
CA PHE A 171 8.57 -10.27 11.12
C PHE A 171 7.75 -9.23 11.95
N ALA A 172 8.24 -7.97 12.19
CA ALA A 172 8.02 -7.12 13.38
C ALA A 172 7.71 -5.40 13.22
N PRO A 173 6.97 -4.31 13.91
CA PRO A 173 6.52 -2.92 13.33
C PRO A 173 6.82 -1.46 13.93
N HIS A 174 6.85 -0.37 13.16
CA HIS A 174 7.58 0.89 13.47
C HIS A 174 7.15 1.76 14.64
N PRO A 175 8.16 2.38 15.28
CA PRO A 175 8.04 3.56 16.11
C PRO A 175 7.47 4.75 15.36
N ASP A 176 7.81 4.87 14.07
CA ASP A 176 7.51 6.01 13.21
C ASP A 176 7.02 5.62 11.81
N GLY A 177 6.31 4.49 11.65
CA GLY A 177 5.90 3.98 10.34
C GLY A 177 5.92 2.49 9.97
N GLY A 178 4.93 1.65 10.36
CA GLY A 178 4.65 0.29 9.83
C GLY A 178 5.80 -0.73 9.76
N TYR A 179 6.33 -1.14 8.61
CA TYR A 179 7.11 -2.36 8.39
C TYR A 179 8.55 -2.14 7.99
N THR A 180 9.50 -3.00 8.38
CA THR A 180 10.85 -3.03 7.78
C THR A 180 10.91 -4.15 6.76
N HIS A 181 9.87 -5.00 6.62
CA HIS A 181 9.97 -6.36 6.06
C HIS A 181 11.14 -6.48 5.07
N GLN A 182 12.30 -7.06 5.52
CA GLN A 182 13.65 -6.71 4.99
C GLN A 182 13.59 -6.71 3.49
N ALA A 183 14.31 -5.88 2.73
CA ALA A 183 13.93 -5.78 1.32
C ALA A 183 14.78 -6.52 0.24
N GLU A 184 15.86 -7.26 0.57
CA GLU A 184 16.58 -8.11 -0.43
C GLU A 184 17.40 -9.29 0.14
N ARG A 185 16.95 -10.52 -0.15
CA ARG A 185 17.51 -11.85 0.21
C ARG A 185 18.46 -12.04 1.44
N SER A 186 18.15 -12.99 2.33
CA SER A 186 19.23 -13.86 2.88
C SER A 186 19.74 -14.76 1.75
N PRO A 187 20.99 -14.60 1.31
CA PRO A 187 21.40 -15.03 -0.04
C PRO A 187 21.54 -16.54 -0.26
N ASP A 188 21.33 -17.37 0.77
CA ASP A 188 21.41 -18.85 0.76
C ASP A 188 20.05 -19.58 0.79
N ALA A 189 18.96 -18.81 0.71
CA ALA A 189 17.72 -19.09 -0.01
C ALA A 189 17.67 -20.40 -0.85
N ARG A 190 16.72 -21.32 -0.61
CA ARG A 190 16.59 -22.58 -1.39
C ARG A 190 15.25 -22.77 -2.08
N PHE A 191 14.12 -22.81 -1.37
CA PHE A 191 12.85 -22.50 -2.03
C PHE A 191 12.81 -21.00 -2.32
N TRP A 192 11.74 -20.51 -2.91
CA TRP A 192 11.30 -19.15 -2.78
C TRP A 192 9.74 -19.11 -2.93
N LEU A 193 9.01 -18.01 -2.76
CA LEU A 193 8.04 -17.37 -3.68
C LEU A 193 8.82 -16.58 -4.77
N PRO A 194 8.27 -15.72 -5.65
CA PRO A 194 9.07 -14.87 -6.57
C PRO A 194 8.91 -13.35 -6.32
N SER A 195 9.91 -12.52 -6.67
CA SER A 195 9.82 -11.03 -6.77
C SER A 195 8.82 -10.47 -7.75
N VAL A 196 8.44 -9.20 -7.69
CA VAL A 196 7.61 -8.62 -8.76
C VAL A 196 8.37 -8.66 -10.05
N ASN A 197 9.66 -8.32 -10.02
CA ASN A 197 10.50 -8.49 -11.18
C ASN A 197 10.58 -9.97 -11.60
N GLU A 198 10.63 -10.93 -10.68
CA GLU A 198 10.59 -12.38 -11.00
C GLU A 198 9.18 -12.92 -11.36
N TRP A 199 8.09 -12.33 -10.87
CA TRP A 199 6.71 -12.75 -11.06
C TRP A 199 6.21 -12.19 -12.39
N VAL A 200 6.40 -10.89 -12.61
CA VAL A 200 6.18 -10.23 -13.91
C VAL A 200 7.04 -10.90 -14.97
N LYS A 201 8.28 -11.30 -14.65
CA LYS A 201 9.07 -12.10 -15.60
C LYS A 201 8.45 -13.47 -15.86
N ALA A 202 8.05 -14.21 -14.82
CA ALA A 202 7.47 -15.54 -14.99
C ALA A 202 6.07 -15.54 -15.65
N ALA A 203 5.30 -14.47 -15.50
CA ALA A 203 3.93 -14.33 -15.99
C ALA A 203 3.83 -13.61 -17.35
N HIS A 204 4.69 -12.61 -17.59
CA HIS A 204 4.57 -11.67 -18.71
C HIS A 204 5.83 -11.57 -19.58
N HIS A 205 7.05 -11.76 -19.06
CA HIS A 205 8.28 -11.71 -19.88
C HIS A 205 8.35 -12.91 -20.81
N ASP A 206 8.62 -12.63 -22.07
CA ASP A 206 8.80 -13.60 -23.13
C ASP A 206 10.08 -13.23 -23.88
N PRO A 207 11.13 -14.09 -23.84
CA PRO A 207 12.38 -13.87 -24.56
C PRO A 207 12.23 -13.74 -26.08
N ASP A 208 11.12 -14.25 -26.64
CA ASP A 208 10.88 -14.39 -28.06
C ASP A 208 9.64 -13.60 -28.56
N ARG A 209 9.06 -12.74 -27.69
CA ARG A 209 7.81 -11.96 -27.89
C ARG A 209 7.63 -11.35 -29.28
N TYR A 210 8.68 -10.73 -29.80
CA TYR A 210 8.66 -10.02 -31.08
C TYR A 210 9.24 -10.87 -32.23
N ALA A 211 10.25 -11.69 -31.92
CA ALA A 211 10.91 -12.67 -32.77
C ALA A 211 11.89 -13.49 -31.89
N GLU A 212 12.47 -14.57 -32.42
CA GLU A 212 13.50 -15.37 -31.73
C GLU A 212 14.64 -14.48 -31.18
N GLY A 213 14.81 -14.48 -29.85
CA GLY A 213 15.76 -13.65 -29.10
C GLY A 213 15.42 -12.16 -28.97
N GLN A 214 14.22 -11.73 -29.38
CA GLN A 214 13.75 -10.34 -29.25
C GLN A 214 12.73 -10.22 -28.12
N GLU A 215 13.25 -9.97 -26.93
CA GLU A 215 12.50 -10.03 -25.68
C GLU A 215 11.53 -8.86 -25.44
N GLY A 216 10.48 -9.15 -24.67
CA GLY A 216 9.67 -8.13 -24.03
C GLY A 216 8.56 -8.69 -23.16
N TYR A 217 7.52 -7.89 -22.93
CA TYR A 217 6.52 -8.16 -21.90
C TYR A 217 5.10 -8.09 -22.42
N TRP A 218 4.37 -9.20 -22.30
CA TRP A 218 2.93 -9.26 -22.54
C TRP A 218 2.18 -8.37 -21.55
N THR A 219 1.21 -7.59 -22.04
CA THR A 219 0.52 -6.61 -21.18
C THR A 219 -0.59 -7.23 -20.33
N GLN A 220 -0.96 -8.49 -20.59
CA GLN A 220 -2.00 -9.26 -19.92
C GLN A 220 -1.54 -10.71 -19.68
N LYS A 221 -2.14 -11.38 -18.70
CA LYS A 221 -1.82 -12.77 -18.34
C LYS A 221 -2.06 -13.74 -19.51
N GLY A 222 -1.40 -14.90 -19.46
CA GLY A 222 -1.54 -15.93 -20.49
C GLY A 222 -0.72 -15.69 -21.77
N GLY A 223 0.24 -14.77 -21.75
CA GLY A 223 1.11 -14.47 -22.89
C GLY A 223 0.41 -13.71 -24.03
N GLN A 224 -0.48 -12.77 -23.70
CA GLN A 224 -1.27 -12.01 -24.67
C GLN A 224 -1.43 -10.54 -24.28
N GLN A 225 -2.03 -9.73 -25.16
CA GLN A 225 -2.24 -8.28 -24.94
C GLN A 225 -3.66 -7.94 -24.42
N THR A 226 -4.59 -8.91 -24.45
CA THR A 226 -6.00 -8.76 -24.09
C THR A 226 -6.34 -9.52 -22.80
N PRO A 227 -7.36 -9.12 -22.02
CA PRO A 227 -7.84 -9.91 -20.89
C PRO A 227 -8.24 -11.34 -21.27
N LEU A 228 -8.30 -12.22 -20.27
CA LEU A 228 -8.76 -13.61 -20.41
C LEU A 228 -10.29 -13.67 -20.27
N THR A 229 -10.94 -14.62 -20.95
CA THR A 229 -12.41 -14.74 -20.90
C THR A 229 -12.87 -15.35 -19.57
N PRO A 230 -13.76 -14.71 -18.78
CA PRO A 230 -14.24 -15.25 -17.51
C PRO A 230 -15.25 -16.39 -17.75
N GLY A 231 -15.15 -17.48 -16.99
CA GLY A 231 -16.12 -18.57 -17.05
C GLY A 231 -15.59 -19.94 -16.61
N LEU A 232 -16.48 -20.95 -16.55
CA LEU A 232 -16.07 -22.34 -16.33
C LEU A 232 -15.25 -22.88 -17.53
N PRO A 233 -14.20 -23.69 -17.31
CA PRO A 233 -13.36 -24.21 -18.40
C PRO A 233 -14.15 -24.98 -19.47
N GLN A 234 -15.11 -25.78 -19.04
CA GLN A 234 -16.00 -26.59 -19.88
C GLN A 234 -16.91 -25.76 -20.81
N ASN A 235 -17.06 -24.45 -20.55
CA ASN A 235 -17.83 -23.50 -21.34
C ASN A 235 -16.92 -22.61 -22.23
N GLY A 236 -15.61 -22.87 -22.28
CA GLY A 236 -14.62 -22.03 -22.97
C GLY A 236 -14.08 -20.87 -22.13
N GLY A 237 -14.39 -20.81 -20.84
CA GLY A 237 -13.78 -19.85 -19.90
C GLY A 237 -12.28 -20.12 -19.74
N GLN A 238 -11.51 -19.03 -19.63
CA GLN A 238 -10.05 -19.02 -19.54
C GLN A 238 -9.55 -18.58 -18.15
N THR A 239 -10.42 -17.99 -17.34
CA THR A 239 -10.14 -17.59 -15.95
C THR A 239 -11.37 -17.84 -15.07
N SER A 240 -11.14 -18.09 -13.78
CA SER A 240 -12.19 -18.11 -12.74
C SER A 240 -12.47 -16.73 -12.15
N ALA A 241 -11.72 -15.71 -12.55
CA ALA A 241 -12.08 -14.31 -12.28
C ALA A 241 -13.32 -13.88 -13.08
N GLY A 242 -13.88 -12.71 -12.74
CA GLY A 242 -15.21 -12.27 -13.18
C GLY A 242 -16.35 -12.87 -12.33
N ASP A 243 -17.46 -12.14 -12.23
CA ASP A 243 -18.70 -12.57 -11.53
C ASP A 243 -19.63 -13.26 -12.55
N PHE A 244 -19.70 -14.59 -12.51
CA PHE A 244 -20.42 -15.42 -13.50
C PHE A 244 -21.16 -16.64 -12.91
N LEU A 245 -21.04 -16.91 -11.61
CA LEU A 245 -21.77 -17.95 -10.87
C LEU A 245 -22.57 -17.34 -9.69
N PRO A 246 -23.77 -17.86 -9.37
CA PRO A 246 -24.55 -17.34 -8.26
C PRO A 246 -23.81 -17.38 -6.92
N SER A 247 -23.79 -16.24 -6.22
CA SER A 247 -23.29 -16.12 -4.84
C SER A 247 -21.80 -16.46 -4.64
N GLY A 248 -20.94 -16.17 -5.63
CA GLY A 248 -19.48 -16.27 -5.48
C GLY A 248 -18.93 -17.70 -5.54
N GLN A 249 -19.63 -18.62 -6.21
CA GLN A 249 -19.24 -20.04 -6.32
C GLN A 249 -17.95 -20.28 -7.11
N GLU A 250 -17.39 -19.26 -7.77
CA GLU A 250 -16.07 -19.28 -8.43
C GLU A 250 -14.95 -19.60 -7.44
N THR A 251 -15.10 -19.17 -6.17
CA THR A 251 -14.20 -19.53 -5.06
C THR A 251 -14.16 -21.04 -4.77
N PHE A 252 -15.10 -21.81 -5.33
CA PHE A 252 -15.16 -23.27 -5.27
C PHE A 252 -14.66 -23.93 -6.58
N ILE A 253 -13.85 -23.23 -7.39
CA ILE A 253 -13.08 -23.81 -8.52
C ILE A 253 -11.69 -24.29 -8.03
N PRO A 254 -11.21 -25.51 -8.39
CA PRO A 254 -9.90 -26.01 -7.94
C PRO A 254 -8.67 -25.39 -8.63
N VAL A 255 -7.49 -25.52 -8.00
CA VAL A 255 -6.20 -25.05 -8.55
C VAL A 255 -5.78 -25.83 -9.81
N GLY A 256 -5.53 -25.12 -10.90
CA GLY A 256 -5.18 -25.68 -12.20
C GLY A 256 -6.38 -26.26 -12.96
N SER A 257 -7.57 -25.71 -12.74
CA SER A 257 -8.75 -25.98 -13.56
C SER A 257 -8.65 -25.42 -14.98
N TYR A 258 -7.68 -24.53 -15.25
CA TYR A 258 -7.44 -23.92 -16.57
C TYR A 258 -6.09 -24.38 -17.16
N PRO A 259 -5.86 -25.70 -17.36
CA PRO A 259 -4.54 -26.27 -17.65
C PRO A 259 -3.92 -25.84 -18.98
N ASP A 260 -4.69 -25.19 -19.87
CA ASP A 260 -4.24 -24.70 -21.17
C ASP A 260 -3.83 -23.22 -21.15
N VAL A 261 -4.28 -22.45 -20.16
CA VAL A 261 -3.96 -21.01 -20.01
C VAL A 261 -2.65 -20.90 -19.25
N LYS A 262 -1.57 -20.59 -19.99
CA LYS A 262 -0.18 -20.59 -19.48
C LYS A 262 0.49 -19.25 -19.70
N SER A 263 1.33 -18.84 -18.76
CA SER A 263 2.36 -17.81 -19.03
C SER A 263 3.40 -18.30 -20.05
N PRO A 264 4.26 -17.42 -20.60
CA PRO A 264 5.37 -17.81 -21.48
C PRO A 264 6.32 -18.86 -20.88
N TRP A 265 6.40 -18.92 -19.54
CA TRP A 265 7.21 -19.90 -18.81
C TRP A 265 6.41 -21.11 -18.28
N GLY A 266 5.12 -21.19 -18.56
CA GLY A 266 4.29 -22.36 -18.22
C GLY A 266 3.60 -22.32 -16.85
N LEU A 267 3.43 -21.16 -16.23
CA LEU A 267 2.62 -21.00 -15.01
C LEU A 267 1.13 -21.10 -15.39
N LEU A 268 0.37 -21.88 -14.62
CA LEU A 268 -1.09 -21.90 -14.64
C LEU A 268 -1.65 -20.96 -13.57
N ASP A 269 -2.94 -20.62 -13.67
CA ASP A 269 -3.70 -19.94 -12.60
C ASP A 269 -3.13 -18.56 -12.19
N THR A 270 -2.47 -17.83 -13.10
CA THR A 270 -1.97 -16.46 -12.84
C THR A 270 -3.06 -15.37 -13.03
N SER A 271 -4.31 -15.81 -13.17
CA SER A 271 -5.56 -15.05 -13.39
C SER A 271 -6.70 -15.96 -12.95
N GLY A 272 -7.59 -15.44 -12.11
CA GLY A 272 -8.46 -16.31 -11.32
C GLY A 272 -7.65 -17.16 -10.33
N GLY A 273 -8.35 -18.03 -9.60
CA GLY A 273 -7.76 -18.68 -8.42
C GLY A 273 -7.74 -17.67 -7.28
N VAL A 274 -6.54 -17.34 -6.79
CA VAL A 274 -6.34 -16.27 -5.80
C VAL A 274 -5.17 -15.36 -6.18
N TYR A 275 -5.22 -14.11 -5.73
CA TYR A 275 -4.09 -13.19 -5.83
C TYR A 275 -2.80 -13.83 -5.32
N GLU A 276 -1.67 -13.57 -5.97
CA GLU A 276 -0.42 -14.27 -5.67
C GLU A 276 0.57 -13.49 -4.80
N TRP A 277 1.08 -14.17 -3.79
CA TRP A 277 1.97 -13.70 -2.73
C TRP A 277 3.44 -13.48 -3.13
N THR A 278 4.00 -12.29 -2.83
CA THR A 278 5.34 -11.87 -3.29
C THR A 278 6.06 -10.75 -2.40
N GLU A 279 7.37 -10.80 -2.09
CA GLU A 279 8.40 -9.73 -1.61
C GLU A 279 8.07 -8.35 -2.30
N THR A 280 8.52 -7.27 -4.33
CA THR A 280 8.65 -5.76 -4.90
C THR A 280 7.39 -4.73 -4.85
N ILE A 281 7.41 -3.42 -4.39
CA ILE A 281 6.50 -2.87 -3.27
C ILE A 281 5.40 -1.72 -3.40
N ARG A 282 5.62 -0.41 -3.07
CA ARG A 282 4.80 0.83 -3.22
C ARG A 282 5.42 2.14 -3.97
N PHE A 283 6.08 3.38 -3.74
CA PHE A 283 6.69 4.42 -2.72
C PHE A 283 6.01 5.81 -2.42
N PHE A 284 5.94 6.17 -1.11
CA PHE A 284 5.70 7.46 -0.39
C PHE A 284 6.98 8.35 -0.61
N SER A 285 8.26 7.88 -0.51
CA SER A 285 9.47 8.73 -0.77
C SER A 285 10.22 8.59 -2.11
N SER A 286 11.53 8.87 -2.12
CA SER A 286 12.50 8.73 -3.24
C SER A 286 13.82 8.05 -2.85
N ASP A 287 14.10 7.93 -1.55
CA ASP A 287 15.47 7.99 -1.02
C ASP A 287 15.83 6.86 -0.05
N GLY A 288 14.89 6.32 0.76
CA GLY A 288 15.04 4.98 1.36
C GLY A 288 14.67 4.66 2.84
N ASP A 289 14.56 5.61 3.79
CA ASP A 289 14.14 5.32 5.19
C ASP A 289 12.62 5.34 5.11
N ARG A 290 11.82 4.29 5.33
CA ARG A 290 10.35 4.46 5.27
C ARG A 290 9.70 3.54 4.24
N HIS A 291 8.50 3.03 4.49
CA HIS A 291 7.81 2.07 3.62
C HIS A 291 6.30 2.43 3.58
N ASP A 292 5.36 1.74 2.92
CA ASP A 292 3.87 1.75 3.24
C ASP A 292 3.36 0.36 3.47
N GLY A 293 3.98 -0.49 2.68
CA GLY A 293 4.42 -1.82 2.90
C GLY A 293 4.21 -2.63 1.65
N ALA A 294 3.49 -2.07 0.68
CA ALA A 294 2.55 -2.90 -0.01
C ALA A 294 3.19 -4.09 -0.66
N HIS A 295 2.50 -5.22 -0.55
CA HIS A 295 2.65 -6.16 -1.63
C HIS A 295 2.50 -5.45 -2.95
N TYR A 296 3.15 -6.06 -3.90
CA TYR A 296 2.36 -6.38 -5.06
C TYR A 296 1.88 -7.82 -4.98
N ILE A 297 0.56 -7.95 -4.84
CA ILE A 297 -0.15 -9.12 -5.33
C ILE A 297 -0.41 -8.87 -6.80
N LEU A 298 -0.16 -9.91 -7.57
CA LEU A 298 -0.39 -9.94 -9.00
C LEU A 298 -1.31 -11.12 -9.33
N GLY A 299 -1.95 -11.05 -10.48
CA GLY A 299 -3.08 -11.92 -10.80
C GLY A 299 -4.38 -11.38 -10.22
N SER A 300 -5.39 -12.25 -10.12
CA SER A 300 -6.76 -11.86 -9.78
C SER A 300 -7.49 -12.98 -9.04
N ASN A 301 -8.29 -12.63 -8.02
CA ASN A 301 -9.15 -13.62 -7.37
C ASN A 301 -10.23 -14.16 -8.31
N ALA A 302 -10.61 -15.42 -8.10
CA ALA A 302 -11.86 -15.97 -8.60
C ALA A 302 -13.05 -15.09 -8.16
N GLY A 303 -14.03 -14.86 -9.04
CA GLY A 303 -15.15 -13.95 -8.78
C GLY A 303 -14.84 -12.44 -8.95
N ASN A 304 -13.58 -12.03 -9.18
CA ASN A 304 -13.22 -10.61 -9.26
C ASN A 304 -13.74 -9.94 -10.55
N SER A 305 -14.72 -9.04 -10.44
CA SER A 305 -15.31 -8.29 -11.57
C SER A 305 -14.46 -7.13 -12.11
N SER A 306 -13.22 -6.94 -11.63
CA SER A 306 -12.25 -5.95 -12.16
C SER A 306 -10.95 -6.59 -12.65
N TYR A 307 -10.99 -7.88 -12.99
CA TYR A 307 -9.81 -8.67 -13.34
C TYR A 307 -9.10 -8.17 -14.61
N GLU A 308 -9.81 -7.58 -15.58
CA GLU A 308 -9.21 -7.02 -16.81
C GLU A 308 -8.13 -5.98 -16.51
N THR A 309 -8.29 -5.24 -15.41
CA THR A 309 -7.32 -4.28 -14.91
C THR A 309 -6.28 -4.98 -14.04
N HIS A 310 -6.71 -5.89 -13.15
CA HIS A 310 -5.81 -6.56 -12.18
C HIS A 310 -4.83 -7.55 -12.83
N ASP A 311 -5.18 -8.03 -14.01
CA ASP A 311 -4.38 -8.96 -14.81
C ASP A 311 -3.31 -8.28 -15.68
N MET A 312 -3.22 -6.94 -15.68
CA MET A 312 -2.16 -6.24 -16.40
C MET A 312 -0.75 -6.49 -15.84
N ILE A 313 0.27 -6.00 -16.54
CA ILE A 313 1.68 -6.09 -16.15
C ILE A 313 2.08 -5.10 -15.06
N ASP A 314 1.76 -3.82 -15.25
CA ASP A 314 2.10 -2.74 -14.33
C ASP A 314 0.94 -2.35 -13.41
N TYR A 315 -0.16 -3.13 -13.47
CA TYR A 315 -1.15 -3.13 -12.41
C TYR A 315 -0.79 -4.18 -11.37
N TYR A 316 -0.65 -3.69 -10.15
CA TYR A 316 -0.19 -4.46 -9.02
C TYR A 316 -0.73 -3.84 -7.72
N ILE A 317 -1.28 -4.68 -6.82
CA ILE A 317 -2.14 -4.22 -5.71
C ILE A 317 -1.87 -4.91 -4.37
N ASN A 318 -2.74 -4.64 -3.40
CA ASN A 318 -2.60 -4.87 -1.97
C ASN A 318 -4.03 -4.99 -1.36
N ALA A 319 -4.25 -5.77 -0.27
CA ALA A 319 -5.53 -5.99 0.50
C ALA A 319 -5.79 -6.22 2.13
N GLY A 320 -5.41 -5.70 3.40
CA GLY A 320 -4.33 -5.13 4.47
C GLY A 320 -2.80 -5.57 4.84
N HIS A 321 -2.41 -6.59 5.66
CA HIS A 321 -1.21 -7.51 5.46
C HIS A 321 -1.39 -9.06 5.25
N LEU A 322 -1.08 -9.92 6.23
CA LEU A 322 -1.44 -11.36 6.44
C LEU A 322 -2.77 -11.89 5.78
N SER A 323 -2.89 -12.01 4.44
CA SER A 323 -4.22 -12.11 3.79
C SER A 323 -4.71 -13.46 3.29
N THR A 324 -5.79 -13.89 3.93
CA THR A 324 -6.85 -14.69 3.32
C THR A 324 -7.52 -14.09 2.06
N ARG A 325 -7.08 -12.94 1.49
CA ARG A 325 -7.46 -12.50 0.14
C ARG A 325 -6.56 -13.10 -0.95
N ALA A 326 -5.44 -13.73 -0.60
CA ALA A 326 -4.41 -14.16 -1.52
C ALA A 326 -3.70 -15.44 -1.05
N GLY A 327 -2.95 -16.08 -1.95
CA GLY A 327 -2.33 -17.38 -1.74
C GLY A 327 -0.96 -17.52 -2.40
N ILE A 328 -0.35 -18.67 -2.19
CA ILE A 328 1.09 -18.86 -2.32
C ILE A 328 1.44 -19.44 -3.69
N ARG A 329 2.32 -18.76 -4.46
CA ARG A 329 3.11 -19.44 -5.49
C ARG A 329 4.57 -19.46 -5.03
N LEU A 330 5.08 -20.63 -4.70
CA LEU A 330 6.50 -20.80 -4.40
C LEU A 330 7.34 -20.58 -5.68
N ALA A 331 8.54 -20.05 -5.57
CA ALA A 331 9.65 -20.28 -6.47
C ALA A 331 10.81 -21.03 -5.77
N SER A 332 12.06 -20.98 -6.26
CA SER A 332 13.21 -21.70 -5.68
C SER A 332 14.54 -21.34 -6.35
N MET A 333 15.64 -21.39 -5.59
CA MET A 333 16.99 -21.43 -6.13
C MET A 333 17.15 -22.60 -7.12
N ILE A 334 17.88 -22.38 -8.22
CA ILE A 334 18.41 -23.52 -9.00
C ILE A 334 19.50 -24.17 -8.14
N PRO A 335 19.32 -25.42 -7.68
CA PRO A 335 20.25 -26.02 -6.74
C PRO A 335 21.64 -26.07 -7.35
N ALA A 336 22.63 -25.53 -6.65
CA ALA A 336 24.02 -25.68 -7.04
C ALA A 336 24.31 -27.18 -7.27
N PRO A 337 24.96 -27.58 -8.38
CA PRO A 337 25.33 -28.97 -8.61
C PRO A 337 26.32 -29.38 -7.52
N GLY A 338 25.77 -29.99 -6.46
CA GLY A 338 26.27 -29.83 -5.10
C GLY A 338 27.74 -30.18 -4.96
N SER A 339 28.44 -29.66 -3.95
CA SER A 339 29.92 -29.64 -3.90
C SER A 339 30.60 -31.00 -4.10
N LEU A 340 29.94 -32.13 -3.84
CA LEU A 340 30.38 -33.48 -4.22
C LEU A 340 30.44 -33.74 -5.73
N THR A 341 29.58 -33.14 -6.53
CA THR A 341 29.60 -33.14 -8.01
C THR A 341 30.77 -32.31 -8.54
N LEU A 342 31.04 -31.15 -7.93
CA LEU A 342 32.22 -30.34 -8.25
C LEU A 342 33.51 -31.02 -7.78
N PHE A 343 33.54 -31.67 -6.60
CA PHE A 343 34.66 -32.50 -6.16
C PHE A 343 34.81 -33.78 -6.99
N ALA A 344 33.73 -34.38 -7.49
CA ALA A 344 33.79 -35.53 -8.39
C ALA A 344 34.25 -35.12 -9.80
N ALA A 345 33.84 -33.96 -10.31
CA ALA A 345 34.35 -33.40 -11.56
C ALA A 345 35.82 -32.95 -11.44
N ALA A 346 36.20 -32.37 -10.30
CA ALA A 346 37.59 -32.03 -9.97
C ALA A 346 38.44 -33.30 -9.80
N ALA A 347 37.96 -34.33 -9.09
CA ALA A 347 38.65 -35.61 -8.95
C ALA A 347 38.72 -36.38 -10.28
N ALA A 348 37.67 -36.35 -11.11
CA ALA A 348 37.66 -36.96 -12.44
C ALA A 348 38.60 -36.23 -13.42
N SER A 349 38.70 -34.90 -13.34
CA SER A 349 39.64 -34.13 -14.17
C SER A 349 41.09 -34.23 -13.65
N MET A 350 41.32 -34.28 -12.35
CA MET A 350 42.64 -34.53 -11.76
C MET A 350 43.14 -35.96 -11.99
N THR A 351 42.25 -36.97 -11.96
CA THR A 351 42.62 -38.35 -12.36
C THR A 351 42.81 -38.47 -13.87
N ARG A 352 41.99 -37.82 -14.71
CA ARG A 352 42.23 -37.73 -16.16
C ARG A 352 43.51 -36.97 -16.54
N ARG A 353 44.04 -36.09 -15.68
CA ARG A 353 45.35 -35.43 -15.87
C ARG A 353 46.56 -36.22 -15.34
N ARG A 354 46.38 -37.45 -14.83
CA ARG A 354 47.49 -38.32 -14.38
C ARG A 354 47.47 -39.74 -15.00
N ARG A 355 47.25 -39.86 -16.32
CA ARG A 355 47.60 -41.07 -17.11
C ARG A 355 47.59 -40.86 -18.64
N ALA A 356 48.61 -40.20 -19.20
CA ALA A 356 49.12 -40.40 -20.58
C ALA A 356 50.26 -39.42 -20.91
N ALA A 357 51.52 -39.89 -20.89
CA ALA A 357 52.69 -39.12 -21.36
C ALA A 357 53.86 -40.01 -21.81
N ALA A 358 53.58 -41.14 -22.46
CA ALA A 358 54.56 -42.02 -23.12
C ALA A 358 53.87 -42.90 -24.17
N GLY A 359 54.51 -43.14 -25.32
CA GLY A 359 54.01 -44.03 -26.40
C GLY A 359 53.43 -43.28 -27.62
N PRO A 360 54.01 -43.43 -28.83
CA PRO A 360 53.63 -42.62 -30.00
C PRO A 360 52.98 -43.38 -31.17
N ARG A 361 52.41 -42.59 -32.10
CA ARG A 361 52.13 -42.83 -33.55
C ARG A 361 50.82 -43.55 -34.00
N ARG A 362 50.19 -42.84 -34.95
CA ARG A 362 49.54 -43.28 -36.23
C ARG A 362 48.02 -43.55 -36.31
N SER A 363 47.40 -42.69 -37.14
CA SER A 363 46.44 -42.94 -38.24
C SER A 363 44.95 -43.29 -38.02
N ARG A 364 44.10 -42.39 -38.56
CA ARG A 364 42.86 -42.60 -39.35
C ARG A 364 41.71 -43.43 -38.76
N GLY A 365 40.53 -42.81 -38.66
CA GLY A 365 39.28 -43.46 -39.11
C GLY A 365 38.02 -43.34 -38.23
N ALA A 366 37.00 -42.66 -38.77
CA ALA A 366 35.56 -42.97 -38.72
C ALA A 366 34.75 -43.16 -37.39
N GLN A 367 33.62 -42.42 -37.35
CA GLN A 367 32.27 -42.82 -36.91
C GLN A 367 31.89 -43.07 -35.42
N ARG A 368 31.07 -42.10 -34.92
CA ARG A 368 29.73 -42.22 -34.28
C ARG A 368 29.51 -42.82 -32.86
N ALA A 369 28.77 -42.00 -32.09
CA ALA A 369 27.66 -42.33 -31.16
C ALA A 369 27.94 -42.74 -29.69
N GLY A 370 27.04 -42.30 -28.79
CA GLY A 370 26.94 -42.68 -27.37
C GLY A 370 26.65 -41.50 -26.42
N ALA A 371 25.46 -41.46 -25.79
CA ALA A 371 25.04 -40.42 -24.82
C ALA A 371 24.17 -41.03 -23.68
N ALA A 372 24.09 -40.39 -22.49
CA ALA A 372 23.04 -40.56 -21.46
C ALA A 372 23.33 -39.76 -20.15
N ALA A 373 22.32 -39.65 -19.25
CA ALA A 373 22.41 -39.06 -17.89
C ALA A 373 21.56 -39.81 -16.81
N LEU A 374 21.79 -39.48 -15.51
CA LEU A 374 21.10 -39.86 -14.23
C LEU A 374 21.11 -41.37 -13.79
N ALA A 375 21.21 -41.80 -12.50
CA ALA A 375 21.09 -41.26 -11.11
C ALA A 375 19.71 -41.46 -10.38
N LEU A 376 19.63 -41.33 -9.02
CA LEU A 376 18.41 -41.49 -8.16
C LEU A 376 18.52 -40.97 -6.67
N ILE A 377 17.57 -41.37 -5.78
CA ILE A 377 17.05 -40.71 -4.54
C ILE A 377 17.54 -41.26 -3.14
N ALA A 378 17.04 -40.70 -2.02
CA ALA A 378 17.27 -40.88 -0.55
C ALA A 378 16.71 -42.21 0.09
N ALA A 379 16.51 -42.48 1.42
CA ALA A 379 16.38 -41.64 2.65
C ALA A 379 16.62 -42.36 4.03
N SER A 380 16.71 -41.53 5.10
CA SER A 380 16.50 -41.67 6.58
C SER A 380 16.46 -43.02 7.37
N THR A 381 17.03 -42.99 8.60
CA THR A 381 16.30 -43.16 9.90
C THR A 381 17.18 -42.82 11.14
N ALA A 382 16.54 -42.58 12.30
CA ALA A 382 17.10 -41.85 13.46
C ALA A 382 17.83 -42.69 14.54
N HIS A 383 18.52 -42.01 15.48
CA HIS A 383 18.27 -42.04 16.94
C HIS A 383 19.13 -40.98 17.67
N ALA A 384 18.75 -40.55 18.89
CA ALA A 384 19.31 -39.37 19.55
C ALA A 384 19.70 -39.56 21.04
N GLY A 385 20.62 -38.71 21.50
CA GLY A 385 20.89 -38.40 22.92
C GLY A 385 22.13 -39.07 23.55
N PRO A 386 22.70 -38.50 24.65
CA PRO A 386 22.59 -37.12 25.13
C PRO A 386 23.94 -36.47 25.51
N HIS A 387 24.14 -35.18 25.19
CA HIS A 387 25.24 -34.38 25.78
C HIS A 387 24.76 -32.99 26.23
N ARG A 388 25.15 -32.61 27.46
CA ARG A 388 24.87 -31.31 28.10
C ARG A 388 25.79 -30.23 27.51
N GLY A 389 25.34 -28.97 27.37
CA GLY A 389 26.28 -27.90 26.96
C GLY A 389 25.83 -26.44 26.81
N VAL A 390 24.55 -26.06 26.95
CA VAL A 390 24.10 -24.66 26.75
C VAL A 390 23.15 -24.23 27.88
N ARG A 391 23.16 -22.94 28.27
CA ARG A 391 22.18 -22.34 29.19
C ARG A 391 21.02 -21.69 28.40
N PRO A 392 19.76 -21.82 28.83
CA PRO A 392 18.64 -21.07 28.27
C PRO A 392 18.64 -19.60 28.74
N THR A 393 17.89 -18.74 28.05
CA THR A 393 17.58 -17.38 28.49
C THR A 393 16.51 -17.34 29.59
N ASN A 394 16.39 -16.17 30.24
CA ASN A 394 15.27 -15.84 31.12
C ASN A 394 14.56 -14.62 30.54
N ASP A 395 13.30 -14.82 30.20
CA ASP A 395 12.48 -13.92 29.38
C ASP A 395 11.21 -13.45 30.12
N PHE A 396 11.20 -13.67 31.45
CA PHE A 396 10.37 -12.98 32.44
C PHE A 396 8.84 -13.11 32.32
N GLY A 397 8.34 -14.05 31.53
CA GLY A 397 6.90 -14.25 31.31
C GLY A 397 6.34 -13.43 30.15
N HIS A 398 7.21 -12.81 29.35
CA HIS A 398 6.88 -12.37 28.00
C HIS A 398 7.28 -13.46 27.02
N ASP A 399 6.38 -13.74 26.11
CA ASP A 399 6.60 -14.69 25.03
C ASP A 399 7.43 -13.96 23.97
N PHE A 400 8.75 -14.09 24.02
CA PHE A 400 9.64 -13.42 23.08
C PHE A 400 9.79 -14.23 21.80
N VAL A 401 9.29 -13.69 20.70
CA VAL A 401 9.80 -14.10 19.39
C VAL A 401 11.14 -13.38 19.22
N THR A 402 12.13 -14.05 18.60
CA THR A 402 13.51 -13.52 18.55
C THR A 402 13.61 -12.32 17.58
N ILE A 403 14.77 -11.76 17.22
CA ILE A 403 14.89 -10.85 16.07
C ILE A 403 16.20 -11.12 15.34
N GLY A 404 16.24 -10.97 14.03
CA GLY A 404 17.38 -11.24 13.20
C GLY A 404 17.36 -10.68 11.78
N ALA A 405 17.99 -11.45 10.88
CA ALA A 405 18.43 -11.07 9.54
C ALA A 405 19.14 -9.69 9.49
N PRO A 406 20.46 -9.67 9.77
CA PRO A 406 21.21 -8.44 9.99
C PRO A 406 21.82 -7.88 8.69
N GLY A 407 21.70 -6.57 8.50
CA GLY A 407 22.35 -5.83 7.40
C GLY A 407 21.42 -5.46 6.24
N ASN A 408 20.16 -5.85 6.39
CA ASN A 408 19.12 -5.89 5.37
C ASN A 408 18.92 -4.58 4.59
N ARG A 409 18.45 -4.62 3.34
CA ARG A 409 18.32 -3.36 2.58
C ARG A 409 17.17 -2.47 3.08
N ALA A 410 17.39 -1.19 2.79
CA ALA A 410 16.46 -0.06 2.84
C ALA A 410 15.71 0.05 1.52
N ALA A 411 15.09 1.21 1.25
CA ALA A 411 14.00 1.28 0.30
C ALA A 411 14.17 2.16 -0.95
N LEU A 412 13.23 2.04 -1.90
CA LEU A 412 13.24 2.61 -3.25
C LEU A 412 11.84 3.11 -3.71
N PRO A 413 11.73 4.02 -4.71
CA PRO A 413 10.51 4.55 -5.37
C PRO A 413 9.31 3.66 -5.71
N GLU A 414 9.43 2.36 -5.53
CA GLU A 414 8.34 1.42 -5.57
C GLU A 414 8.11 0.73 -4.24
N GLU A 415 8.20 1.40 -3.05
CA GLU A 415 8.15 0.77 -1.70
C GLU A 415 7.23 1.31 -0.54
N ARG A 416 6.23 2.17 -0.85
CA ARG A 416 5.27 3.00 -0.04
C ARG A 416 4.13 3.76 -0.83
N TYR A 417 3.29 4.70 -0.33
CA TYR A 417 2.28 5.40 -1.17
C TYR A 417 2.46 6.92 -1.53
N TYR A 418 2.56 7.90 -0.61
CA TYR A 418 2.58 9.39 -0.90
C TYR A 418 3.63 10.41 -0.25
N ASN A 419 4.47 10.07 0.74
CA ASN A 419 5.16 10.91 1.79
C ASN A 419 6.71 10.76 1.85
N ARG A 420 7.41 11.85 1.55
CA ARG A 420 8.82 11.80 1.12
C ARG A 420 9.91 11.77 2.21
N ARG A 421 9.58 11.73 3.49
CA ARG A 421 10.42 12.38 4.52
C ARG A 421 11.74 11.70 4.94
N PHE A 422 12.17 10.57 4.35
CA PHE A 422 13.07 9.63 5.05
C PHE A 422 13.89 8.74 4.04
N GLU A 423 15.23 8.55 4.25
CA GLU A 423 16.29 7.96 3.36
C GLU A 423 17.13 6.64 3.65
N LYS A 424 17.55 6.24 4.86
CA LYS A 424 18.46 5.08 5.15
C LYS A 424 17.86 3.82 5.85
N LEU A 425 16.72 3.93 6.53
CA LEU A 425 15.96 2.99 7.39
C LEU A 425 15.36 1.82 6.59
N GLY A 426 14.43 1.11 7.20
CA GLY A 426 13.99 -0.20 6.75
C GLY A 426 14.94 -1.28 7.22
N LYS A 427 15.93 -0.92 8.05
CA LYS A 427 17.31 -1.39 7.97
C LYS A 427 17.94 -1.45 9.35
N VAL A 428 17.77 -2.59 10.02
CA VAL A 428 18.56 -2.91 11.21
C VAL A 428 19.73 -3.80 10.83
N ASN A 429 20.93 -3.30 11.08
CA ASN A 429 22.16 -4.01 10.72
C ASN A 429 22.55 -5.13 11.71
N TYR A 430 21.62 -5.57 12.56
CA TYR A 430 21.81 -6.54 13.65
C TYR A 430 20.55 -7.38 13.95
N ARG A 431 20.68 -8.27 14.93
CA ARG A 431 19.67 -9.22 15.44
C ARG A 431 19.31 -8.88 16.90
N TYR A 432 18.03 -8.91 17.30
CA TYR A 432 17.55 -8.69 18.69
C TYR A 432 16.39 -9.66 19.07
N ARG A 433 15.21 -9.29 19.63
CA ARG A 433 14.00 -10.07 20.09
C ARG A 433 12.84 -9.16 20.53
N ILE A 434 11.56 -9.60 20.56
CA ILE A 434 10.36 -8.80 20.92
C ILE A 434 9.23 -9.62 21.59
N SER A 435 8.48 -9.01 22.50
CA SER A 435 7.25 -9.57 23.07
C SER A 435 6.16 -9.83 22.03
N LYS A 436 5.60 -11.04 22.02
CA LYS A 436 4.64 -11.54 21.04
C LYS A 436 3.25 -10.90 21.12
N THR A 437 2.82 -10.39 22.26
CA THR A 437 1.64 -9.52 22.36
C THR A 437 2.07 -8.10 22.72
N GLU A 438 1.13 -7.16 22.66
CA GLU A 438 1.22 -5.94 23.47
C GLU A 438 1.40 -6.39 24.93
N VAL A 439 2.07 -5.59 25.76
CA VAL A 439 2.28 -5.94 27.17
C VAL A 439 0.91 -6.12 27.85
N ARG A 440 0.70 -7.31 28.43
CA ARG A 440 -0.61 -7.72 28.94
C ARG A 440 -0.90 -7.09 30.30
N THR A 441 -2.17 -6.82 30.61
CA THR A 441 -2.59 -6.26 31.92
C THR A 441 -1.97 -7.02 33.10
N GLU A 442 -1.85 -8.35 33.05
CA GLU A 442 -1.22 -9.17 34.08
C GLU A 442 0.30 -8.95 34.22
N GLN A 443 1.03 -8.87 33.09
CA GLN A 443 2.47 -8.63 33.02
C GLN A 443 2.81 -7.20 33.46
N TRP A 444 1.91 -6.26 33.14
CA TRP A 444 1.98 -4.88 33.58
C TRP A 444 1.57 -4.72 35.04
N PHE A 445 0.57 -5.46 35.52
CA PHE A 445 0.12 -5.45 36.91
C PHE A 445 1.25 -5.90 37.84
N GLU A 446 2.05 -6.88 37.45
CA GLU A 446 3.28 -7.24 38.16
C GLU A 446 4.24 -6.05 38.33
N PHE A 447 4.45 -5.25 37.27
CA PHE A 447 5.23 -4.01 37.33
C PHE A 447 4.53 -2.89 38.09
N VAL A 448 3.23 -2.67 37.93
CA VAL A 448 2.46 -1.70 38.72
C VAL A 448 2.64 -2.01 40.20
N ASN A 449 2.61 -3.28 40.60
CA ASN A 449 2.81 -3.68 41.99
C ASN A 449 4.28 -3.58 42.46
N ALA A 450 5.25 -3.78 41.57
CA ALA A 450 6.69 -3.64 41.86
C ALA A 450 7.16 -2.17 41.90
N TYR A 451 6.61 -1.33 41.03
CA TYR A 451 6.99 0.07 40.81
C TYR A 451 6.10 1.06 41.58
N TRP A 452 4.87 0.67 41.97
CA TRP A 452 3.96 1.53 42.75
C TRP A 452 4.61 2.26 43.95
N PRO A 453 5.45 1.60 44.79
CA PRO A 453 6.09 2.30 45.91
C PRO A 453 6.94 3.50 45.46
N TYR A 454 7.57 3.41 44.28
CA TYR A 454 8.40 4.46 43.70
C TYR A 454 7.56 5.48 42.91
N TRP A 455 6.54 5.03 42.17
CA TRP A 455 5.56 5.93 41.53
C TRP A 455 4.87 6.84 42.56
N GLU A 456 4.39 6.28 43.67
CA GLU A 456 3.75 7.05 44.75
C GLU A 456 4.76 7.94 45.51
N ALA A 457 5.98 7.46 45.77
CA ALA A 457 7.03 8.28 46.40
C ALA A 457 7.44 9.48 45.52
N ASN A 458 7.50 9.29 44.20
CA ASN A 458 7.85 10.31 43.22
C ASN A 458 6.63 11.13 42.74
N GLY A 459 5.52 11.13 43.52
CA GLY A 459 4.39 12.04 43.34
C GLY A 459 3.35 11.62 42.28
N GLY A 460 3.50 10.44 41.68
CA GLY A 460 2.60 9.90 40.69
C GLY A 460 1.18 9.65 41.23
N ALA A 461 0.17 10.05 40.46
CA ALA A 461 -1.22 10.04 40.94
C ALA A 461 -1.82 8.63 41.09
N ARG A 462 -2.66 8.46 42.11
CA ARG A 462 -3.45 7.23 42.36
C ARG A 462 -4.44 7.02 41.22
N GLY A 463 -4.30 5.92 40.47
CA GLY A 463 -5.17 5.65 39.33
C GLY A 463 -4.94 6.55 38.11
N ASP A 464 -3.75 7.13 37.94
CA ASP A 464 -3.37 7.64 36.61
C ASP A 464 -3.27 6.44 35.65
N ILE A 465 -4.23 6.35 34.73
CA ILE A 465 -4.25 5.32 33.70
C ILE A 465 -3.06 5.43 32.72
N GLY A 466 -2.33 6.56 32.70
CA GLY A 466 -1.02 6.69 32.07
C GLY A 466 0.09 5.83 32.72
N PHE A 467 -0.08 5.45 33.98
CA PHE A 467 0.76 4.46 34.68
C PHE A 467 0.06 3.09 34.81
N THR A 468 -1.24 3.05 35.15
CA THR A 468 -1.93 1.80 35.49
C THR A 468 -2.56 1.08 34.31
N SER A 469 -2.79 1.75 33.17
CA SER A 469 -3.83 1.39 32.19
C SER A 469 -5.26 1.52 32.73
N GLU A 470 -6.21 1.66 31.80
CA GLU A 470 -7.66 1.75 32.02
C GLU A 470 -8.29 0.45 32.57
N TYR A 471 -7.54 -0.67 32.62
CA TYR A 471 -8.02 -1.98 33.10
C TYR A 471 -7.55 -2.36 34.52
N ILE A 472 -6.71 -1.54 35.15
CA ILE A 472 -6.19 -1.75 36.51
C ILE A 472 -6.74 -0.67 37.44
N GLY A 473 -7.77 -1.03 38.21
CA GLY A 473 -8.44 -0.12 39.14
C GLY A 473 -7.78 -0.10 40.52
N TYR A 474 -7.66 1.08 41.12
CA TYR A 474 -7.25 1.22 42.51
C TYR A 474 -8.34 0.70 43.48
N LEU A 475 -7.99 -0.15 44.45
CA LEU A 475 -8.93 -0.66 45.46
C LEU A 475 -9.21 0.39 46.54
N ASN A 476 -10.21 1.24 46.28
CA ASN A 476 -10.72 2.19 47.26
C ASN A 476 -11.28 1.46 48.51
N GLY A 477 -10.47 1.43 49.59
CA GLY A 477 -10.95 1.14 50.95
C GLY A 477 -10.38 -0.09 51.64
N ASN A 478 -9.50 -0.90 51.01
CA ASN A 478 -8.88 -2.05 51.69
C ASN A 478 -7.35 -1.91 51.80
N PRO A 479 -6.81 -1.25 52.85
CA PRO A 479 -5.36 -1.09 53.05
C PRO A 479 -4.63 -2.40 53.40
N ASN A 480 -5.35 -3.52 53.55
CA ASN A 480 -4.77 -4.86 53.73
C ASN A 480 -4.75 -5.67 52.43
N ALA A 481 -5.28 -5.13 51.32
CA ALA A 481 -5.06 -5.70 49.99
C ALA A 481 -3.65 -5.32 49.54
N ASN A 482 -2.72 -6.28 49.64
CA ASN A 482 -1.49 -6.25 48.86
C ASN A 482 -1.64 -7.24 47.70
N PRO A 483 -1.70 -6.79 46.43
CA PRO A 483 -1.55 -5.41 45.96
C PRO A 483 -2.75 -4.47 46.19
N ASN A 484 -2.48 -3.17 46.29
CA ASN A 484 -3.47 -2.07 46.40
C ASN A 484 -4.28 -1.84 45.12
N TYR A 485 -3.84 -2.41 44.00
CA TYR A 485 -4.54 -2.39 42.73
C TYR A 485 -5.23 -3.73 42.48
N GLN A 486 -6.32 -3.70 41.72
CA GLN A 486 -6.94 -4.89 41.15
C GLN A 486 -7.05 -4.75 39.64
N MET A 487 -6.80 -5.83 38.91
CA MET A 487 -7.33 -5.98 37.56
C MET A 487 -8.85 -6.14 37.64
N GLY A 488 -9.59 -5.66 36.63
CA GLY A 488 -11.03 -5.91 36.56
C GLY A 488 -11.39 -7.40 36.46
N GLY A 489 -12.65 -7.74 36.72
CA GLY A 489 -13.15 -9.10 36.52
C GLY A 489 -13.34 -9.46 35.04
N GLY A 490 -13.29 -10.75 34.70
CA GLY A 490 -13.53 -11.25 33.34
C GLY A 490 -12.27 -11.20 32.46
N THR A 491 -12.42 -10.79 31.19
CA THR A 491 -11.37 -10.80 30.15
C THR A 491 -10.28 -9.71 30.33
N MET A 492 -10.13 -9.15 31.53
CA MET A 492 -9.26 -8.00 31.81
C MET A 492 -7.77 -8.31 31.98
N PRO A 493 -7.32 -9.43 32.58
CA PRO A 493 -5.88 -9.70 32.80
C PRO A 493 -5.05 -9.82 31.52
N VAL A 494 -5.69 -10.22 30.44
CA VAL A 494 -5.07 -10.49 29.13
C VAL A 494 -5.43 -9.40 28.12
N ARG A 495 -5.29 -8.11 28.46
CA ARG A 495 -5.51 -6.99 27.51
C ARG A 495 -4.26 -6.16 27.31
N ALA A 496 -4.23 -5.42 26.20
CA ALA A 496 -3.26 -4.35 25.97
C ALA A 496 -3.29 -3.34 27.12
N VAL A 497 -2.13 -2.99 27.68
CA VAL A 497 -2.06 -1.80 28.55
C VAL A 497 -1.97 -0.52 27.73
N ARG A 498 -2.58 0.56 28.21
CA ARG A 498 -2.63 1.86 27.51
C ARG A 498 -2.09 2.96 28.41
N VAL A 499 -0.81 3.27 28.24
CA VAL A 499 0.03 4.00 29.22
C VAL A 499 0.91 5.06 28.53
N SER A 500 1.69 5.82 29.29
CA SER A 500 2.62 6.83 28.76
C SER A 500 3.98 6.22 28.40
N TRP A 501 4.73 6.93 27.54
CA TRP A 501 6.02 6.47 27.02
C TRP A 501 7.09 6.36 28.12
N GLU A 502 7.14 7.33 29.02
CA GLU A 502 8.12 7.41 30.11
C GLU A 502 8.00 6.25 31.13
N VAL A 503 6.78 5.73 31.31
CA VAL A 503 6.52 4.57 32.18
C VAL A 503 6.82 3.26 31.43
N ALA A 504 6.54 3.22 30.12
CA ALA A 504 6.94 2.11 29.25
C ALA A 504 8.47 1.90 29.25
N ALA A 505 9.26 2.99 29.26
CA ALA A 505 10.71 2.91 29.28
C ALA A 505 11.25 2.39 30.63
N ARG A 506 10.60 2.76 31.75
CA ARG A 506 10.89 2.22 33.10
C ARG A 506 10.63 0.72 33.22
N TYR A 507 9.59 0.23 32.54
CA TYR A 507 9.35 -1.21 32.43
C TYR A 507 10.49 -1.94 31.70
N CYS A 508 11.01 -1.32 30.63
CA CYS A 508 12.13 -1.87 29.89
C CYS A 508 13.41 -1.93 30.73
N ASN A 509 13.69 -0.89 31.52
CA ASN A 509 14.78 -0.88 32.50
C ASN A 509 14.61 -2.00 33.54
N TRP A 510 13.43 -2.14 34.14
CA TRP A 510 13.15 -3.18 35.14
C TRP A 510 13.47 -4.58 34.61
N LEU A 511 13.15 -4.84 33.34
CA LEU A 511 13.45 -6.10 32.66
C LEU A 511 14.92 -6.21 32.23
N HIS A 512 15.57 -5.11 31.82
CA HIS A 512 17.02 -5.05 31.58
C HIS A 512 17.83 -5.42 32.82
N ASN A 513 17.39 -4.98 34.00
CA ASN A 513 18.00 -5.30 35.29
C ASN A 513 17.51 -6.64 35.87
N GLY A 514 16.47 -7.23 35.27
CA GLY A 514 16.05 -8.62 35.49
C GLY A 514 14.96 -8.80 36.55
N LYS A 515 13.98 -7.90 36.59
CA LYS A 515 12.91 -7.80 37.60
C LYS A 515 13.44 -7.59 39.03
N VAL A 516 14.47 -6.75 39.16
CA VAL A 516 14.94 -6.27 40.47
C VAL A 516 14.02 -5.15 40.94
N ASN A 517 13.37 -5.34 42.08
CA ASN A 517 12.39 -4.38 42.63
C ASN A 517 13.08 -3.32 43.51
N GLU A 518 14.04 -2.59 42.92
CA GLU A 518 14.77 -1.49 43.54
C GLU A 518 14.77 -0.29 42.57
N GLU A 519 14.65 0.94 43.08
CA GLU A 519 14.39 2.15 42.27
C GLU A 519 15.33 2.31 41.07
N TRP A 520 16.64 2.15 41.28
CA TRP A 520 17.66 2.26 40.23
C TRP A 520 17.42 1.30 39.05
N ALA A 521 16.78 0.16 39.29
CA ALA A 521 16.51 -0.86 38.29
C ALA A 521 15.34 -0.46 37.37
N PHE A 522 14.51 0.50 37.76
CA PHE A 522 13.48 1.13 36.92
C PHE A 522 14.01 2.41 36.24
N GLU A 523 14.85 3.18 36.93
CA GLU A 523 15.33 4.48 36.45
C GLU A 523 16.59 4.42 35.55
N SER A 524 17.29 3.29 35.49
CA SER A 524 18.50 3.16 34.65
C SER A 524 18.63 1.80 33.96
N GLY A 525 19.25 1.76 32.79
CA GLY A 525 19.56 0.52 32.08
C GLY A 525 19.54 0.67 30.56
N ALA A 526 18.42 0.31 29.95
CA ALA A 526 18.16 0.57 28.54
C ALA A 526 17.89 2.06 28.26
N TYR A 527 17.25 2.74 29.21
CA TYR A 527 17.02 4.18 29.20
C TYR A 527 17.63 4.85 30.42
N ASP A 528 18.13 6.06 30.23
CA ASP A 528 18.42 6.99 31.31
C ASP A 528 17.19 7.87 31.56
N THR A 529 16.42 7.56 32.60
CA THR A 529 15.21 8.33 32.93
C THR A 529 15.52 9.72 33.49
N SER A 530 16.79 10.05 33.79
CA SER A 530 17.19 11.43 34.08
C SER A 530 17.10 12.35 32.86
N THR A 531 16.89 11.79 31.66
CA THR A 531 16.50 12.55 30.45
C THR A 531 14.99 12.80 30.37
N PHE A 532 14.17 12.20 31.24
CA PHE A 532 12.70 12.32 31.20
C PHE A 532 12.22 13.51 32.05
N VAL A 533 12.82 14.67 31.78
CA VAL A 533 12.45 15.96 32.35
C VAL A 533 12.17 16.93 31.19
N PRO A 534 11.05 17.67 31.22
CA PRO A 534 10.86 18.80 30.33
C PRO A 534 11.99 19.81 30.54
N ASP A 535 12.53 20.34 29.45
CA ASP A 535 13.47 21.45 29.51
C ASP A 535 12.76 22.72 30.05
N PRO A 536 13.41 23.54 30.90
CA PRO A 536 12.82 24.78 31.41
C PRO A 536 12.42 25.81 30.35
N GLU A 537 12.90 25.72 29.11
CA GLU A 537 12.48 26.58 27.98
C GLU A 537 11.28 26.01 27.18
N GLY A 538 10.91 24.73 27.41
CA GLY A 538 9.70 24.08 26.92
C GLY A 538 9.91 22.90 25.96
N GLY A 539 11.16 22.51 25.69
CA GLY A 539 11.53 21.32 24.93
C GLY A 539 11.50 20.01 25.74
N TYR A 540 11.95 18.92 25.11
CA TYR A 540 12.07 17.60 25.73
C TYR A 540 13.40 16.95 25.35
N ASP A 541 14.38 16.95 26.24
CA ASP A 541 15.71 16.33 26.04
C ASP A 541 15.71 14.79 26.18
N HIS A 542 14.57 14.16 25.93
CA HIS A 542 14.40 12.71 26.09
C HIS A 542 15.37 11.95 25.18
N GLN A 543 16.11 11.00 25.75
CA GLN A 543 17.07 10.14 25.07
C GLN A 543 16.54 9.66 23.69
N PRO A 544 17.25 9.93 22.57
CA PRO A 544 16.72 9.71 21.22
C PRO A 544 16.72 8.24 20.79
N GLU A 545 17.67 7.44 21.28
CA GLU A 545 17.71 5.98 21.20
C GLU A 545 18.32 5.42 22.49
N ARG A 546 17.86 4.23 22.91
CA ARG A 546 18.37 3.49 24.07
C ARG A 546 19.89 3.36 24.17
N SER A 547 20.35 3.10 25.37
CA SER A 547 21.75 2.88 25.72
C SER A 547 22.34 1.64 25.02
N PRO A 548 23.53 1.74 24.40
CA PRO A 548 24.20 0.60 23.77
C PRO A 548 24.40 -0.57 24.74
N GLY A 549 23.98 -1.78 24.34
CA GLY A 549 23.98 -2.95 25.21
C GLY A 549 22.71 -3.13 26.05
N ALA A 550 21.65 -2.35 25.78
CA ALA A 550 20.30 -2.63 26.26
C ALA A 550 19.95 -4.13 26.11
N ARG A 551 19.15 -4.64 27.06
CA ARG A 551 18.74 -6.05 27.13
C ARG A 551 17.25 -6.23 26.92
N PHE A 552 16.47 -5.24 27.32
CA PHE A 552 15.06 -5.08 27.01
C PHE A 552 14.78 -3.58 26.78
N TRP A 553 13.96 -3.19 25.81
CA TRP A 553 13.79 -1.77 25.42
C TRP A 553 12.46 -1.50 24.71
N ILE A 554 12.06 -0.23 24.59
CA ILE A 554 11.02 0.19 23.64
C ILE A 554 11.72 0.27 22.28
N PRO A 555 11.33 -0.52 21.28
CA PRO A 555 12.12 -0.64 20.06
C PRO A 555 12.23 0.64 19.19
N SER A 556 13.37 0.79 18.50
CA SER A 556 14.08 2.01 17.97
C SER A 556 13.33 3.06 17.14
N VAL A 557 13.75 3.20 15.89
CA VAL A 557 12.93 3.44 14.71
C VAL A 557 12.97 2.14 13.93
N ASP A 558 14.12 1.82 13.31
CA ASP A 558 14.43 0.60 12.55
C ASP A 558 14.08 -0.72 13.25
N GLU A 559 13.92 -0.70 14.57
CA GLU A 559 13.54 -1.87 15.34
C GLU A 559 12.10 -1.98 15.79
N TRP A 560 11.34 -0.94 16.22
CA TRP A 560 9.92 -1.31 16.40
C TRP A 560 9.50 -1.73 15.00
N VAL A 561 10.02 -1.13 13.91
CA VAL A 561 9.74 -1.49 12.50
C VAL A 561 10.18 -2.88 12.12
N LYS A 562 10.73 -3.61 13.08
CA LYS A 562 11.23 -4.96 13.11
C LYS A 562 10.82 -5.64 14.46
N ALA A 563 9.69 -5.32 15.12
CA ALA A 563 9.16 -5.88 16.40
C ALA A 563 7.57 -6.10 16.57
N ALA A 564 6.83 -6.96 15.77
CA ALA A 564 5.44 -7.03 15.06
C ALA A 564 4.98 -6.63 13.52
N HIS A 565 5.55 -7.03 12.29
CA HIS A 565 5.63 -6.45 10.84
C HIS A 565 6.99 -6.51 9.90
N TYR A 566 7.80 -7.58 9.66
CA TYR A 566 9.16 -7.55 8.96
C TYR A 566 9.65 -8.85 8.25
N ASP A 567 9.32 -9.12 7.02
CA ASP A 567 9.61 -10.24 6.16
C ASP A 567 10.88 -10.07 5.34
N PRO A 568 11.99 -10.73 5.76
CA PRO A 568 12.51 -11.82 5.01
C PRO A 568 11.46 -12.52 4.15
N ASP A 569 10.35 -13.05 4.66
CA ASP A 569 9.85 -14.26 4.01
C ASP A 569 9.14 -14.08 2.64
N ARG A 570 8.60 -12.90 2.44
CA ARG A 570 8.77 -12.05 1.26
C ARG A 570 8.48 -12.64 -0.16
N TYR A 571 9.37 -12.29 -1.11
CA TYR A 571 9.42 -12.45 -2.59
C TYR A 571 10.13 -13.84 -2.66
N GLY A 572 10.44 -14.54 -1.51
CA GLY A 572 10.41 -15.99 -1.26
C GLY A 572 11.56 -16.81 -0.59
N GLU A 573 11.34 -17.86 0.25
CA GLU A 573 12.41 -18.65 1.00
C GLU A 573 13.87 -18.17 0.81
N GLY A 574 14.25 -17.13 1.54
CA GLY A 574 15.42 -16.30 1.36
C GLY A 574 15.35 -15.05 0.46
N GLN A 575 14.20 -14.49 0.01
CA GLN A 575 13.96 -13.13 -0.59
C GLN A 575 12.83 -12.26 0.05
N GLU A 576 12.99 -10.97 0.31
CA GLU A 576 12.30 -10.16 1.33
C GLU A 576 11.75 -8.74 0.99
N GLY A 577 10.64 -8.26 1.63
CA GLY A 577 10.00 -6.94 1.34
C GLY A 577 8.73 -6.51 2.14
N TYR A 578 8.45 -5.19 2.20
CA TYR A 578 7.71 -4.38 3.22
C TYR A 578 6.21 -4.66 3.69
N TRP A 579 5.41 -5.71 3.40
CA TRP A 579 3.88 -5.75 3.50
C TRP A 579 2.98 -4.73 4.28
N LEU A 580 1.80 -4.31 3.78
CA LEU A 580 1.18 -3.00 4.12
C LEU A 580 0.25 -2.68 5.34
N GLN A 581 -0.54 -3.52 6.02
CA GLN A 581 -1.51 -3.05 7.07
C GLN A 581 -1.78 -4.05 8.20
N LYS A 582 -1.12 -3.79 9.34
CA LYS A 582 -1.06 -4.39 10.68
C LYS A 582 -1.77 -5.68 10.96
N GLY A 583 -1.10 -6.60 11.68
CA GLY A 583 -1.53 -7.95 12.00
C GLY A 583 -1.74 -8.72 10.71
N GLY A 584 -2.82 -8.42 9.99
CA GLY A 584 -2.60 -8.12 8.58
C GLY A 584 -3.79 -8.18 7.63
N GLN A 585 -3.90 -9.23 6.81
CA GLN A 585 -4.67 -9.32 5.54
C GLN A 585 -4.68 -8.09 4.63
N GLN A 586 -3.83 -7.90 3.49
CA GLN A 586 -3.09 -6.87 2.47
C GLN A 586 -3.12 -5.21 1.98
N THR A 587 -3.89 -4.01 1.94
CA THR A 587 -5.05 -3.07 2.41
C THR A 587 -6.58 -3.45 2.70
N PRO A 588 -7.21 -3.40 3.92
CA PRO A 588 -6.88 -3.61 5.38
C PRO A 588 -7.23 -5.01 5.99
N LEU A 589 -6.91 -5.23 7.29
CA LEU A 589 -7.42 -6.34 8.14
C LEU A 589 -8.95 -6.45 8.09
N THR A 590 -9.56 -7.64 8.17
CA THR A 590 -11.03 -7.71 8.29
C THR A 590 -11.51 -7.28 9.68
N PRO A 591 -12.37 -6.26 9.82
CA PRO A 591 -12.85 -5.80 11.12
C PRO A 591 -13.95 -6.73 11.67
N GLY A 592 -13.88 -7.12 12.94
CA GLY A 592 -14.96 -7.89 13.57
C GLY A 592 -14.54 -8.65 14.83
N LEU A 593 -15.48 -9.35 15.46
CA LEU A 593 -15.17 -10.32 16.53
C LEU A 593 -14.47 -11.57 15.96
N PRO A 594 -13.48 -12.16 16.66
CA PRO A 594 -12.74 -13.35 16.18
C PRO A 594 -13.67 -14.53 15.83
N ALA A 595 -14.70 -14.76 16.65
CA ALA A 595 -15.71 -15.80 16.44
C ALA A 595 -16.52 -15.65 15.15
N ASN A 596 -16.53 -14.46 14.54
CA ASN A 596 -17.22 -14.17 13.27
C ASN A 596 -16.24 -14.14 12.08
N GLY A 597 -15.03 -14.70 12.24
CA GLY A 597 -13.93 -14.55 11.27
C GLY A 597 -13.31 -13.15 11.28
N GLY A 598 -13.60 -12.33 12.30
CA GLY A 598 -12.99 -11.03 12.51
C GLY A 598 -11.49 -11.16 12.77
N GLN A 599 -10.74 -10.22 12.21
CA GLN A 599 -9.29 -10.31 12.09
C GLN A 599 -8.57 -9.13 12.77
N THR A 600 -9.27 -8.03 13.05
CA THR A 600 -8.89 -6.91 13.93
C THR A 600 -10.11 -6.48 14.77
N SER A 601 -9.87 -5.86 15.93
CA SER A 601 -10.89 -5.07 16.64
C SER A 601 -10.95 -3.62 16.19
N ALA A 602 -10.00 -3.14 15.38
CA ALA A 602 -10.10 -1.87 14.68
C ALA A 602 -11.20 -1.93 13.60
N GLY A 603 -11.75 -0.79 13.17
CA GLY A 603 -12.89 -0.73 12.22
C GLY A 603 -14.19 -1.41 12.65
N ASN A 604 -14.20 -2.16 13.76
CA ASN A 604 -15.33 -2.87 14.33
C ASN A 604 -15.99 -1.99 15.40
N PHE A 605 -17.31 -1.79 15.30
CA PHE A 605 -18.06 -0.92 16.20
C PHE A 605 -19.07 -1.74 16.98
N LEU A 606 -18.71 -2.15 18.19
CA LEU A 606 -19.61 -2.88 19.08
C LEU A 606 -20.37 -1.91 19.98
N PRO A 607 -21.60 -2.28 20.44
CA PRO A 607 -22.27 -1.54 21.50
C PRO A 607 -21.34 -1.34 22.71
N GLY A 608 -21.39 -0.16 23.34
CA GLY A 608 -20.54 0.15 24.50
C GLY A 608 -19.05 0.37 24.21
N GLN A 609 -18.61 0.26 22.94
CA GLN A 609 -17.20 0.20 22.54
C GLN A 609 -16.47 -1.05 23.08
N ASP A 610 -17.21 -2.17 23.17
CA ASP A 610 -16.74 -3.48 23.65
C ASP A 610 -15.59 -4.07 22.79
N GLU A 611 -15.30 -3.52 21.61
CA GLU A 611 -14.15 -3.94 20.80
C GLU A 611 -12.79 -3.70 21.49
N ARG A 612 -12.71 -2.74 22.41
CA ARG A 612 -11.54 -2.52 23.29
C ARG A 612 -11.45 -3.52 24.45
N TYR A 613 -12.50 -4.33 24.66
CA TYR A 613 -12.62 -5.25 25.79
C TYR A 613 -12.23 -6.70 25.41
N ILE A 614 -11.73 -6.85 24.19
CA ILE A 614 -11.23 -8.07 23.58
C ILE A 614 -9.77 -8.30 24.03
N PRO A 615 -9.40 -9.49 24.53
CA PRO A 615 -8.03 -9.80 24.93
C PRO A 615 -6.97 -9.63 23.83
N VAL A 616 -5.75 -9.31 24.22
CA VAL A 616 -4.55 -9.65 23.42
C VAL A 616 -4.43 -11.16 23.33
N GLY A 617 -4.05 -11.66 22.16
CA GLY A 617 -4.22 -13.05 21.77
C GLY A 617 -5.67 -13.42 21.48
N SER A 618 -6.57 -12.46 21.19
CA SER A 618 -7.90 -12.74 20.59
C SER A 618 -7.92 -12.56 19.08
N TYR A 619 -6.99 -11.76 18.55
CA TYR A 619 -6.58 -11.87 17.16
C TYR A 619 -5.18 -12.49 17.11
N PRO A 620 -4.98 -13.69 17.68
CA PRO A 620 -3.73 -14.40 17.47
C PRO A 620 -3.71 -15.09 16.10
N ASN A 621 -4.89 -15.04 15.45
CA ASN A 621 -5.20 -15.18 14.05
C ASN A 621 -4.65 -14.00 13.24
N ALA A 622 -4.36 -12.88 13.89
CA ALA A 622 -3.54 -11.78 13.41
C ALA A 622 -2.18 -11.72 14.14
N PRO A 623 -1.33 -12.77 14.03
CA PRO A 623 0.10 -12.59 14.23
C PRO A 623 0.59 -11.41 13.40
N SER A 624 1.74 -10.91 13.79
CA SER A 624 2.67 -10.40 12.81
C SER A 624 3.46 -11.56 12.24
N PRO A 625 4.29 -11.31 11.22
CA PRO A 625 4.82 -12.46 10.57
C PRO A 625 5.86 -13.24 11.46
N TRP A 626 6.76 -12.71 12.32
CA TRP A 626 7.40 -13.55 13.39
C TRP A 626 6.53 -13.50 14.64
N GLY A 627 5.27 -13.81 14.41
CA GLY A 627 4.29 -14.20 15.39
C GLY A 627 3.52 -13.04 16.01
N VAL A 628 4.07 -11.84 16.10
CA VAL A 628 3.69 -10.87 17.12
C VAL A 628 2.27 -10.28 16.93
N LEU A 629 1.34 -10.79 17.71
CA LEU A 629 -0.12 -10.66 17.64
C LEU A 629 -0.60 -9.25 18.01
N ASP A 630 -1.86 -8.92 17.68
CA ASP A 630 -2.60 -7.76 18.18
C ASP A 630 -1.90 -6.42 17.93
N THR A 631 -1.60 -6.13 16.66
CA THR A 631 -0.88 -4.90 16.27
C THR A 631 -1.79 -3.88 15.61
N SER A 632 -2.93 -4.33 15.10
CA SER A 632 -4.11 -3.55 14.76
C SER A 632 -5.30 -4.15 15.48
N GLY A 633 -6.08 -3.30 16.12
CA GLY A 633 -6.93 -3.73 17.22
C GLY A 633 -6.08 -3.99 18.47
N GLY A 634 -6.67 -3.75 19.64
CA GLY A 634 -5.90 -3.48 20.85
C GLY A 634 -5.64 -1.97 20.97
N ALA A 635 -4.39 -1.55 21.14
CA ALA A 635 -3.98 -0.16 21.16
C ALA A 635 -3.09 0.23 19.96
N MET A 636 -3.04 1.53 19.65
CA MET A 636 -1.86 2.08 18.95
C MET A 636 -0.70 2.06 19.95
N GLU A 637 0.54 1.78 19.56
CA GLU A 637 1.61 1.47 20.53
C GLU A 637 2.81 2.43 20.46
N TRP A 638 3.61 2.42 21.53
CA TRP A 638 4.78 3.27 21.82
C TRP A 638 6.12 2.73 21.28
N THR A 639 7.09 3.64 21.25
CA THR A 639 7.99 3.86 20.10
C THR A 639 9.21 4.66 20.58
N GLU A 640 10.48 4.23 20.49
CA GLU A 640 11.56 5.06 21.08
C GLU A 640 12.07 6.21 20.21
N THR A 641 11.62 6.43 18.96
CA THR A 641 12.19 7.50 18.12
C THR A 641 11.41 8.82 18.12
N VAL A 642 12.22 9.88 18.03
CA VAL A 642 11.90 11.30 18.07
C VAL A 642 11.45 11.81 16.72
N ARG A 643 10.48 12.72 16.71
CA ARG A 643 10.20 13.59 15.56
C ARG A 643 11.03 14.88 15.61
N PHE A 644 11.59 15.24 14.46
CA PHE A 644 12.35 16.47 14.25
C PHE A 644 11.63 17.37 13.23
N PHE A 645 11.80 18.70 13.37
CA PHE A 645 11.29 19.68 12.41
C PHE A 645 12.05 19.62 11.06
N ALA A 646 11.57 20.38 10.06
CA ALA A 646 12.06 20.27 8.68
C ALA A 646 13.29 21.15 8.38
N ASP A 647 13.50 22.21 9.17
CA ASP A 647 14.41 23.32 8.82
C ASP A 647 15.65 23.40 9.74
N ASP A 648 15.64 22.68 10.86
CA ASP A 648 16.75 22.57 11.81
C ASP A 648 16.87 21.12 12.30
N HIS A 649 18.10 20.61 12.34
CA HIS A 649 18.40 19.18 12.46
C HIS A 649 18.62 18.71 13.90
N ASP A 650 18.74 19.64 14.85
CA ASP A 650 19.03 19.37 16.27
C ASP A 650 17.79 19.57 17.19
N ALA A 651 16.63 19.98 16.66
CA ALA A 651 15.44 20.35 17.44
C ALA A 651 14.42 19.20 17.62
N ASN A 652 14.45 18.54 18.79
CA ASN A 652 13.46 17.54 19.24
C ASN A 652 12.16 18.23 19.70
N ASP A 653 11.01 17.83 19.14
CA ASP A 653 9.71 18.48 19.43
C ASP A 653 8.87 17.81 20.53
N GLY A 654 9.42 16.82 21.24
CA GLY A 654 8.73 16.11 22.31
C GLY A 654 7.63 15.16 21.85
N LEU A 655 7.57 14.86 20.55
CA LEU A 655 6.72 13.82 20.00
C LEU A 655 7.55 12.58 19.69
N ARG A 656 7.17 11.45 20.29
CA ARG A 656 7.47 10.15 19.67
C ARG A 656 6.36 9.87 18.66
N TYR A 657 6.67 9.17 17.58
CA TYR A 657 5.63 8.73 16.66
C TYR A 657 4.78 7.61 17.29
N VAL A 658 3.58 7.28 16.81
CA VAL A 658 2.71 6.24 17.42
C VAL A 658 1.92 5.50 16.36
N LEU A 659 1.77 4.19 16.54
CA LEU A 659 1.47 3.34 15.39
C LEU A 659 0.63 2.09 15.61
N GLY A 660 -0.06 1.73 14.53
CA GLY A 660 -1.16 0.78 14.53
C GLY A 660 -2.44 1.45 14.96
N SER A 661 -3.53 0.77 14.70
CA SER A 661 -4.87 1.22 15.06
C SER A 661 -5.32 0.64 16.39
N ALA A 662 -5.85 1.49 17.25
CA ALA A 662 -6.64 1.02 18.38
C ALA A 662 -7.95 0.38 17.88
N ALA A 663 -8.52 -0.49 18.73
CA ALA A 663 -9.85 -1.03 18.50
C ALA A 663 -10.88 0.10 18.25
N GLY A 664 -11.81 -0.13 17.32
CA GLY A 664 -12.84 0.84 16.91
C GLY A 664 -12.36 1.98 16.00
N ASN A 665 -11.11 2.00 15.54
CA ASN A 665 -10.63 3.05 14.62
C ASN A 665 -11.24 2.87 13.21
N SER A 666 -12.06 3.81 12.72
CA SER A 666 -12.66 3.74 11.37
C SER A 666 -11.64 3.88 10.23
N LEU A 667 -10.55 4.62 10.47
CA LEU A 667 -9.47 4.85 9.51
C LEU A 667 -8.30 3.88 9.72
N TYR A 668 -8.48 2.78 10.45
CA TYR A 668 -7.49 1.68 10.53
C TYR A 668 -6.98 1.26 9.14
N ALA A 669 -7.90 1.28 8.16
CA ALA A 669 -7.67 1.10 6.73
C ALA A 669 -6.63 2.02 6.08
N ASN A 670 -6.19 3.07 6.79
CA ASN A 670 -5.05 3.90 6.47
C ASN A 670 -4.00 3.84 7.58
N VAL A 671 -4.40 4.01 8.85
CA VAL A 671 -3.54 4.02 10.06
C VAL A 671 -2.65 2.79 10.22
N ASP A 672 -3.06 1.66 9.65
CA ASP A 672 -2.28 0.44 9.77
C ASP A 672 -1.11 0.39 8.76
N ARG A 673 -1.05 1.32 7.79
CA ARG A 673 0.04 1.48 6.82
C ARG A 673 1.25 2.14 7.48
N ILE A 674 2.47 2.03 6.91
CA ILE A 674 3.61 2.79 7.47
C ILE A 674 3.29 4.27 7.59
N ASP A 675 3.23 4.96 6.45
CA ASP A 675 3.32 6.42 6.38
C ASP A 675 2.13 7.15 6.98
N TYR A 676 1.11 6.35 7.30
CA TYR A 676 0.18 6.60 8.36
C TYR A 676 0.76 6.35 9.77
N TRP A 677 1.91 6.99 10.01
CA TRP A 677 2.44 7.20 11.34
C TRP A 677 1.73 8.39 11.98
N PHE A 678 1.27 8.25 13.23
CA PHE A 678 0.90 9.41 14.02
C PHE A 678 2.11 9.97 14.75
N ASN A 679 2.00 11.21 15.24
CA ASN A 679 2.93 11.81 16.18
C ASN A 679 2.15 12.10 17.47
N GLN A 680 2.64 11.72 18.64
CA GLN A 680 1.95 11.87 19.92
C GLN A 680 2.90 12.43 20.98
N GLY A 681 2.41 13.33 21.83
CA GLY A 681 3.21 13.93 22.90
C GLY A 681 3.54 12.92 23.99
N LEU A 682 4.76 13.02 24.54
CA LEU A 682 5.28 12.12 25.58
C LEU A 682 4.42 12.04 26.86
N VAL A 683 3.71 13.13 27.18
CA VAL A 683 2.97 13.35 28.43
C VAL A 683 1.73 12.46 28.64
N SER A 684 1.43 12.17 29.93
CA SER A 684 0.37 11.31 30.51
C SER A 684 -1.01 11.24 29.82
N LEU A 685 -1.40 12.23 29.01
CA LEU A 685 -2.66 12.22 28.27
C LEU A 685 -2.66 11.25 27.07
N SER A 686 -1.53 11.11 26.38
CA SER A 686 -1.34 10.20 25.25
C SER A 686 -1.13 8.78 25.77
N ARG A 687 -2.09 7.88 25.52
CA ARG A 687 -2.16 6.55 26.14
C ARG A 687 -2.26 5.44 25.10
N ASN A 688 -1.13 4.75 24.96
CA ASN A 688 -0.82 3.83 23.87
C ASN A 688 -0.28 2.51 24.44
N GLY A 689 -0.35 1.47 23.63
CA GLY A 689 0.24 0.15 23.88
C GLY A 689 1.75 0.21 24.09
N ILE A 690 2.31 -0.88 24.60
CA ILE A 690 3.77 -1.07 24.63
C ILE A 690 4.07 -2.42 24.02
N ARG A 691 5.13 -2.45 23.23
CA ARG A 691 5.85 -3.67 22.91
C ARG A 691 7.31 -3.57 23.33
N LEU A 692 7.87 -4.71 23.73
CA LEU A 692 9.12 -4.80 24.46
C LEU A 692 10.17 -5.60 23.67
N ALA A 693 11.20 -4.93 23.16
CA ALA A 693 12.31 -5.58 22.45
C ALA A 693 13.41 -6.08 23.41
N SER A 694 14.38 -6.87 22.94
CA SER A 694 15.45 -7.52 23.73
C SER A 694 16.60 -8.06 22.87
N ALA A 695 17.85 -8.25 23.32
CA ALA A 695 18.96 -8.67 22.43
C ALA A 695 19.01 -10.20 22.10
N VAL A 696 19.63 -10.60 20.97
CA VAL A 696 19.91 -12.04 20.68
C VAL A 696 21.02 -12.57 21.60
N PRO A 697 20.84 -13.75 22.23
CA PRO A 697 21.91 -14.46 22.90
C PRO A 697 22.89 -15.10 21.90
N ALA A 698 24.15 -14.67 21.90
CA ALA A 698 25.15 -15.18 20.96
C ALA A 698 25.62 -16.61 21.29
N PRO A 699 25.83 -17.49 20.28
CA PRO A 699 26.53 -18.76 20.47
C PRO A 699 27.98 -18.54 20.96
N GLY A 700 28.44 -19.38 21.89
CA GLY A 700 29.74 -19.23 22.53
C GLY A 700 30.92 -19.21 21.55
N ALA A 701 31.61 -18.06 21.45
CA ALA A 701 32.73 -17.88 20.54
C ALA A 701 33.94 -18.75 20.94
N SER A 702 34.22 -19.82 20.17
CA SER A 702 35.38 -20.70 20.43
C SER A 702 36.05 -21.30 19.18
N LEU A 703 35.55 -21.04 17.96
CA LEU A 703 36.07 -21.66 16.71
C LEU A 703 36.81 -20.70 15.77
N VAL A 704 36.74 -19.38 15.96
CA VAL A 704 37.35 -18.39 15.05
C VAL A 704 38.89 -18.30 15.20
N ALA A 705 39.44 -18.75 16.33
CA ALA A 705 40.85 -18.56 16.70
C ALA A 705 41.90 -19.29 15.84
N LEU A 706 41.50 -20.20 14.93
CA LEU A 706 42.43 -21.06 14.17
C LEU A 706 42.66 -20.65 12.71
N ALA A 707 41.90 -19.68 12.17
CA ALA A 707 41.97 -19.33 10.73
C ALA A 707 43.02 -18.24 10.39
N ALA A 708 43.41 -17.38 11.33
CA ALA A 708 44.26 -16.22 11.09
C ALA A 708 45.78 -16.53 10.93
N GLY A 709 46.15 -17.79 10.69
CA GLY A 709 47.51 -18.30 10.90
C GLY A 709 48.51 -18.21 9.73
N PHE A 710 48.05 -18.07 8.48
CA PHE A 710 48.94 -18.09 7.30
C PHE A 710 48.42 -17.21 6.15
N GLY A 711 49.30 -16.46 5.47
CA GLY A 711 48.96 -15.85 4.16
C GLY A 711 49.69 -14.57 3.72
N LEU A 712 50.40 -13.86 4.60
CA LEU A 712 51.04 -12.58 4.23
C LEU A 712 52.20 -12.74 3.23
N ARG A 713 51.99 -12.42 1.94
CA ARG A 713 53.02 -11.79 1.08
C ARG A 713 52.48 -11.13 -0.20
N ARG A 714 52.97 -9.91 -0.46
CA ARG A 714 52.69 -9.08 -1.64
C ARG A 714 53.53 -9.50 -2.86
N ARG A 715 53.06 -9.18 -4.07
CA ARG A 715 53.83 -8.48 -5.14
C ARG A 715 52.92 -7.94 -6.25
N ARG A 716 53.24 -6.74 -6.78
CA ARG A 716 52.69 -6.19 -8.04
C ARG A 716 53.72 -6.43 -9.19
N PRO A 717 53.72 -5.72 -10.35
CA PRO A 717 53.49 -6.36 -11.66
C PRO A 717 54.69 -6.19 -12.62
N PRO A 718 54.52 -6.51 -13.91
CA PRO A 718 55.27 -5.87 -15.00
C PRO A 718 54.38 -4.93 -15.86
N PHE A 719 55.01 -4.15 -16.73
CA PHE A 719 54.45 -3.01 -17.47
C PHE A 719 55.09 -2.94 -18.88
N ARG A 720 54.30 -2.57 -19.91
CA ARG A 720 54.66 -2.02 -21.26
C ARG A 720 53.38 -1.97 -22.11
N GLU A 721 52.93 -0.85 -22.70
CA GLU A 721 53.52 0.07 -23.69
C GLU A 721 53.51 -0.47 -25.13
N GLY A 722 53.06 0.36 -26.09
CA GLY A 722 53.15 0.09 -27.53
C GLY A 722 51.96 0.60 -28.38
N GLU A 723 52.11 1.82 -28.88
CA GLU A 723 51.62 2.46 -30.14
C GLU A 723 50.81 1.62 -31.18
N GLY A 724 49.98 2.19 -32.07
CA GLY A 724 49.60 3.59 -32.31
C GLY A 724 49.11 3.86 -33.76
N ILE A 725 48.23 4.87 -33.93
CA ILE A 725 47.95 5.71 -35.15
C ILE A 725 47.71 5.02 -36.52
N VAL A 726 46.56 5.32 -37.17
CA VAL A 726 46.42 5.82 -38.57
C VAL A 726 44.93 6.03 -38.93
N SER A 727 44.65 6.86 -39.94
CA SER A 727 43.32 7.39 -40.31
C SER A 727 42.90 7.06 -41.77
N GLN A 728 41.95 7.84 -42.33
CA GLN A 728 41.28 7.75 -43.65
C GLN A 728 40.01 6.86 -43.66
N SER A 729 38.80 7.26 -44.12
CA SER A 729 38.26 8.32 -45.01
C SER A 729 38.05 7.91 -46.49
N LEU A 730 37.09 8.59 -47.16
CA LEU A 730 36.42 8.29 -48.45
C LEU A 730 35.20 7.35 -48.26
N SER A 731 33.95 7.62 -48.72
CA SER A 731 33.39 8.34 -49.89
C SER A 731 33.52 7.55 -51.21
N ASN A 732 32.57 7.55 -52.17
CA ASN A 732 31.45 8.48 -52.42
C ASN A 732 30.42 7.88 -53.44
N ARG A 733 29.23 8.50 -53.59
CA ARG A 733 28.18 8.32 -54.64
C ARG A 733 27.38 6.99 -54.55
N GLY A 734 26.07 6.90 -54.83
CA GLY A 734 25.05 7.91 -55.25
C GLY A 734 24.48 7.64 -56.66
N TRP A 735 23.27 8.14 -57.00
CA TRP A 735 22.77 8.56 -58.34
C TRP A 735 21.30 9.09 -58.25
N ASN A 736 20.84 9.88 -59.23
CA ASN A 736 19.49 10.52 -59.29
C ASN A 736 18.55 9.73 -60.25
N GLY A 737 17.20 9.73 -60.19
CA GLY A 737 16.23 10.84 -60.37
C GLY A 737 15.84 11.02 -61.87
N PRO A 738 14.88 11.87 -62.31
CA PRO A 738 13.60 12.38 -61.75
C PRO A 738 12.40 12.25 -62.75
N LEU A 739 11.20 12.80 -62.47
CA LEU A 739 10.26 13.43 -63.46
C LEU A 739 9.04 14.18 -62.81
N ARG A 740 8.04 14.65 -63.59
CA ARG A 740 7.40 16.01 -63.41
C ARG A 740 5.88 16.14 -63.78
N ARG A 741 5.24 17.23 -63.27
CA ARG A 741 3.90 17.87 -63.63
C ARG A 741 2.66 17.13 -63.07
N ALA A 742 1.59 17.75 -62.50
CA ALA A 742 0.72 18.95 -62.75
C ALA A 742 -0.47 18.68 -63.73
N GLY A 743 -1.72 19.15 -63.54
CA GLY A 743 -2.38 19.93 -62.46
C GLY A 743 -3.85 20.36 -62.83
N MET A 744 -4.54 21.11 -61.95
CA MET A 744 -5.81 21.90 -62.12
C MET A 744 -7.21 21.23 -62.36
N ALA A 745 -8.10 21.43 -61.37
CA ALA A 745 -9.42 22.15 -61.41
C ALA A 745 -10.77 21.55 -61.91
N ALA A 746 -11.84 21.99 -61.19
CA ALA A 746 -13.23 22.33 -61.63
C ALA A 746 -14.42 21.32 -61.54
N ALA A 747 -15.16 21.42 -60.42
CA ALA A 747 -16.64 21.57 -60.25
C ALA A 747 -17.71 20.81 -61.10
N LEU A 748 -18.77 20.30 -60.43
CA LEU A 748 -20.18 20.67 -60.70
C LEU A 748 -21.24 20.15 -59.67
N ILE A 749 -22.11 21.09 -59.29
CA ILE A 749 -23.49 21.09 -58.73
C ILE A 749 -24.31 19.77 -58.67
N GLY A 750 -25.08 19.59 -57.58
CA GLY A 750 -26.29 18.74 -57.50
C GLY A 750 -27.08 18.91 -56.18
N SER A 751 -28.40 19.16 -56.23
CA SER A 751 -29.22 19.52 -55.04
C SER A 751 -30.66 18.98 -55.10
N ALA A 752 -31.22 18.48 -53.98
CA ALA A 752 -32.68 18.45 -53.74
C ALA A 752 -33.10 18.16 -52.28
N ALA A 753 -34.02 19.00 -51.78
CA ALA A 753 -35.19 18.74 -50.92
C ALA A 753 -35.18 17.70 -49.76
N ALA A 754 -35.65 18.16 -48.60
CA ALA A 754 -36.37 17.36 -47.60
C ALA A 754 -37.90 17.47 -47.80
N PRO A 755 -38.70 16.75 -47.00
CA PRO A 755 -39.95 17.33 -46.48
C PRO A 755 -40.00 17.30 -44.95
N ALA A 756 -40.81 18.17 -44.35
CA ALA A 756 -41.06 18.24 -42.92
C ALA A 756 -42.56 18.37 -42.63
N LEU A 757 -42.99 17.82 -41.49
CA LEU A 757 -44.26 18.11 -40.81
C LEU A 757 -43.89 18.24 -39.31
N ALA A 758 -43.97 19.44 -38.72
CA ALA A 758 -45.17 19.99 -38.07
C ALA A 758 -45.63 19.10 -36.90
N GLY A 759 -45.72 19.54 -35.64
CA GLY A 759 -45.93 20.87 -35.04
C GLY A 759 -46.92 20.67 -33.87
N SER A 760 -47.24 21.61 -32.97
CA SER A 760 -46.79 22.97 -32.69
C SER A 760 -47.35 23.38 -31.30
N GLN A 761 -46.75 24.35 -30.59
CA GLN A 761 -47.44 25.35 -29.75
C GLN A 761 -46.45 26.33 -29.08
N PHE A 762 -46.99 27.33 -28.35
CA PHE A 762 -46.28 28.32 -27.53
C PHE A 762 -45.33 29.31 -28.24
N GLN A 763 -45.88 30.05 -29.20
CA GLN A 763 -45.49 31.46 -29.34
C GLN A 763 -46.07 32.28 -28.18
N ASN A 764 -45.25 32.62 -27.17
CA ASN A 764 -45.42 33.80 -26.31
C ASN A 764 -44.12 34.04 -25.52
N GLY A 765 -43.47 35.20 -25.71
CA GLY A 765 -42.17 35.52 -25.06
C GLY A 765 -41.21 36.40 -25.87
N TRP A 766 -41.52 36.66 -27.16
CA TRP A 766 -40.66 37.36 -28.13
C TRP A 766 -40.50 38.89 -27.90
N LYS A 767 -40.26 39.33 -26.65
CA LYS A 767 -39.97 40.75 -26.32
C LYS A 767 -38.78 41.00 -25.39
N SER A 768 -38.15 39.98 -24.77
CA SER A 768 -36.96 40.19 -23.92
C SER A 768 -35.61 39.94 -24.63
N PHE A 769 -35.59 39.11 -25.69
CA PHE A 769 -34.37 38.68 -26.39
C PHE A 769 -33.72 39.74 -27.32
N ARG A 770 -33.68 41.02 -26.90
CA ARG A 770 -33.09 42.12 -27.71
C ARG A 770 -32.21 43.13 -26.95
N ASP A 771 -31.81 42.83 -25.72
CA ASP A 771 -30.44 43.16 -25.29
C ASP A 771 -29.95 42.11 -24.28
N SER A 772 -28.72 41.62 -24.47
CA SER A 772 -28.04 40.67 -23.58
C SER A 772 -26.60 40.42 -24.07
N THR A 773 -25.78 41.46 -24.00
CA THR A 773 -24.38 41.22 -23.62
C THR A 773 -24.38 40.47 -22.29
N ILE A 774 -23.67 39.34 -22.22
CA ILE A 774 -23.56 38.58 -20.96
C ILE A 774 -22.77 39.45 -19.99
N GLN A 775 -23.37 39.80 -18.85
CA GLN A 775 -22.74 40.71 -17.89
C GLN A 775 -21.67 39.99 -17.09
N ASP A 776 -20.55 40.64 -16.84
CA ASP A 776 -19.43 40.00 -16.17
C ASP A 776 -19.55 40.01 -14.64
N TYR A 777 -20.53 40.74 -14.09
CA TYR A 777 -20.89 40.81 -12.66
C TYR A 777 -19.75 41.09 -11.66
N GLY A 778 -18.62 41.64 -12.14
CA GLY A 778 -17.43 41.88 -11.32
C GLY A 778 -16.50 40.67 -11.21
N TYR A 779 -16.63 39.69 -12.11
CA TYR A 779 -15.67 38.59 -12.29
C TYR A 779 -14.73 38.89 -13.45
N ASP A 780 -13.43 38.65 -13.24
CA ASP A 780 -12.45 38.57 -14.32
C ASP A 780 -12.49 37.18 -14.97
N TRP A 781 -12.59 37.14 -16.30
CA TRP A 781 -12.82 35.89 -17.05
C TRP A 781 -11.61 35.50 -17.89
N ALA A 782 -11.15 34.25 -17.76
CA ALA A 782 -10.31 33.58 -18.75
C ALA A 782 -11.18 32.94 -19.83
N THR A 783 -10.72 32.91 -21.08
CA THR A 783 -11.41 32.23 -22.19
C THR A 783 -10.71 30.92 -22.51
N VAL A 784 -11.37 29.78 -22.28
CA VAL A 784 -10.78 28.46 -22.54
C VAL A 784 -11.00 28.07 -24.00
N GLY A 785 -9.90 27.79 -24.69
CA GLY A 785 -9.85 27.56 -26.14
C GLY A 785 -10.06 26.11 -26.58
N HIS A 786 -9.46 25.77 -27.71
CA HIS A 786 -9.28 24.39 -28.21
C HIS A 786 -10.52 23.50 -28.06
N ALA A 787 -11.63 23.90 -28.66
CA ALA A 787 -12.83 23.06 -28.73
C ALA A 787 -12.50 21.75 -29.48
N ARG A 788 -12.92 20.61 -28.92
CA ARG A 788 -12.59 19.25 -29.39
C ARG A 788 -11.11 18.84 -29.22
N ASN A 789 -10.47 19.34 -28.17
CA ASN A 789 -9.24 18.74 -27.63
C ASN A 789 -9.47 17.27 -27.27
N ALA A 790 -8.41 16.46 -27.26
CA ALA A 790 -8.47 15.08 -26.76
C ALA A 790 -8.75 15.04 -25.24
N ASP A 791 -9.36 13.95 -24.76
CA ASP A 791 -9.42 13.64 -23.33
C ASP A 791 -8.00 13.49 -22.76
N TRP A 792 -7.79 13.94 -21.53
CA TRP A 792 -6.79 13.32 -20.67
C TRP A 792 -7.24 11.90 -20.33
N VAL A 793 -6.33 10.93 -20.43
CA VAL A 793 -6.59 9.53 -20.12
C VAL A 793 -5.59 9.05 -19.08
N GLY A 794 -6.09 8.47 -17.99
CA GLY A 794 -5.25 7.91 -16.93
C GLY A 794 -6.06 7.11 -15.92
N LEU A 795 -5.45 6.77 -14.78
CA LEU A 795 -6.14 6.11 -13.68
C LEU A 795 -6.75 7.11 -12.70
N HIS A 796 -7.97 6.83 -12.25
CA HIS A 796 -8.48 7.36 -10.99
C HIS A 796 -7.80 6.65 -9.80
N GLN A 797 -7.80 7.28 -8.61
CA GLN A 797 -7.29 6.67 -7.37
C GLN A 797 -7.97 5.33 -7.01
N GLY A 798 -9.21 5.10 -7.49
CA GLY A 798 -9.92 3.81 -7.41
C GLY A 798 -9.54 2.74 -8.45
N GLY A 799 -8.55 2.98 -9.31
CA GLY A 799 -7.98 1.98 -10.23
C GLY A 799 -8.70 1.77 -11.56
N GLY A 800 -9.76 2.53 -11.86
CA GLY A 800 -10.40 2.54 -13.20
C GLY A 800 -9.71 3.49 -14.18
N VAL A 801 -9.71 3.13 -15.47
CA VAL A 801 -9.40 4.09 -16.56
C VAL A 801 -10.48 5.15 -16.58
N VAL A 802 -10.07 6.41 -16.52
CA VAL A 802 -10.97 7.56 -16.61
C VAL A 802 -10.51 8.52 -17.69
N ARG A 803 -11.47 9.28 -18.20
CA ARG A 803 -11.33 10.23 -19.31
C ARG A 803 -11.86 11.57 -18.82
N HIS A 804 -11.02 12.59 -18.83
CA HIS A 804 -11.39 13.91 -18.33
C HIS A 804 -10.87 15.02 -19.25
N GLY A 805 -11.58 16.13 -19.28
CA GLY A 805 -11.09 17.37 -19.89
C GLY A 805 -11.44 17.53 -21.37
N GLY A 806 -12.06 16.55 -22.03
CA GLY A 806 -12.54 16.68 -23.40
C GLY A 806 -13.72 17.63 -23.48
N VAL A 807 -13.56 18.81 -24.10
CA VAL A 807 -14.66 19.79 -24.21
C VAL A 807 -14.86 20.25 -25.65
N ASP A 808 -16.02 19.89 -26.20
CA ASP A 808 -16.40 20.05 -27.61
C ASP A 808 -16.67 21.52 -28.05
N TYR A 809 -16.62 22.46 -27.10
CA TYR A 809 -16.93 23.87 -27.29
C TYR A 809 -15.94 24.80 -26.54
N ARG A 810 -16.07 26.11 -26.77
CA ARG A 810 -15.30 27.15 -26.06
C ARG A 810 -16.20 27.87 -25.06
N TYR A 811 -15.69 28.08 -23.86
CA TYR A 811 -16.37 28.74 -22.75
C TYR A 811 -15.40 29.72 -22.08
N ARG A 812 -15.86 30.38 -21.02
CA ARG A 812 -15.03 31.21 -20.15
C ARG A 812 -15.24 30.81 -18.69
N ILE A 813 -14.23 31.04 -17.86
CA ILE A 813 -14.25 30.68 -16.44
C ILE A 813 -13.62 31.79 -15.61
N ALA A 814 -14.07 31.97 -14.38
CA ALA A 814 -13.59 33.00 -13.47
C ALA A 814 -12.12 32.75 -13.10
N LYS A 815 -11.28 33.79 -13.17
CA LYS A 815 -9.84 33.72 -12.87
C LYS A 815 -9.55 33.38 -11.41
N THR A 816 -10.49 33.60 -10.50
CA THR A 816 -10.42 33.25 -9.08
C THR A 816 -11.70 32.52 -8.65
N GLU A 817 -11.67 31.96 -7.44
CA GLU A 817 -12.87 31.52 -6.73
C GLU A 817 -13.84 32.70 -6.45
N VAL A 818 -15.08 32.37 -6.11
CA VAL A 818 -16.07 33.35 -5.62
C VAL A 818 -15.74 33.74 -4.18
N THR A 819 -15.56 35.04 -3.95
CA THR A 819 -15.25 35.61 -2.63
C THR A 819 -16.44 35.65 -1.69
N ASN A 820 -16.19 35.67 -0.37
CA ASN A 820 -17.22 35.94 0.63
C ASN A 820 -17.92 37.29 0.41
N ARG A 821 -17.24 38.28 -0.18
CA ARG A 821 -17.82 39.57 -0.62
C ARG A 821 -18.88 39.39 -1.71
N GLN A 822 -18.58 38.63 -2.76
CA GLN A 822 -19.52 38.32 -3.85
C GLN A 822 -20.65 37.37 -3.41
N TRP A 823 -20.39 36.50 -2.43
CA TRP A 823 -21.39 35.62 -1.81
C TRP A 823 -22.36 36.39 -0.89
N TYR A 824 -21.85 37.35 -0.12
CA TYR A 824 -22.63 38.16 0.81
C TYR A 824 -23.75 38.95 0.12
N GLU A 825 -23.54 39.43 -1.11
CA GLU A 825 -24.61 40.03 -1.93
C GLU A 825 -25.80 39.08 -2.13
N PHE A 826 -25.53 37.80 -2.39
CA PHE A 826 -26.56 36.77 -2.57
C PHE A 826 -27.21 36.36 -1.24
N VAL A 827 -26.43 36.28 -0.15
CA VAL A 827 -27.00 36.04 1.19
C VAL A 827 -28.02 37.12 1.53
N LEU A 828 -27.72 38.40 1.28
CA LEU A 828 -28.68 39.49 1.45
C LEU A 828 -29.87 39.41 0.48
N ALA A 829 -29.66 38.99 -0.76
CA ALA A 829 -30.71 38.88 -1.78
C ALA A 829 -31.69 37.71 -1.54
N TYR A 830 -31.20 36.57 -1.03
CA TYR A 830 -31.97 35.35 -0.81
C TYR A 830 -32.51 35.20 0.62
N ALA A 831 -32.00 35.98 1.57
CA ALA A 831 -32.48 36.03 2.97
C ALA A 831 -34.02 36.14 3.15
N PRO A 832 -34.80 36.82 2.28
CA PRO A 832 -36.27 36.83 2.39
C PRO A 832 -36.96 35.50 2.03
N TYR A 833 -36.25 34.58 1.37
CA TYR A 833 -36.79 33.35 0.77
C TYR A 833 -36.21 32.06 1.37
N VAL A 834 -35.04 32.13 2.03
CA VAL A 834 -34.42 30.98 2.68
C VAL A 834 -35.34 30.37 3.74
N SER A 835 -35.47 29.05 3.76
CA SER A 835 -36.29 28.37 4.77
C SER A 835 -35.69 28.59 6.17
N PRO A 836 -36.49 28.80 7.23
CA PRO A 836 -35.99 29.20 8.55
C PRO A 836 -34.87 28.31 9.11
N GLN A 837 -34.91 26.99 8.88
CA GLN A 837 -33.88 26.05 9.33
C GLN A 837 -32.50 26.23 8.68
N PHE A 838 -32.42 26.97 7.56
CA PHE A 838 -31.16 27.28 6.87
C PHE A 838 -30.69 28.73 7.08
N SER A 839 -31.49 29.60 7.69
CA SER A 839 -31.16 31.03 7.89
C SER A 839 -29.84 31.25 8.64
N GLY A 840 -29.56 30.45 9.67
CA GLY A 840 -28.28 30.45 10.39
C GLY A 840 -27.32 29.32 9.97
N SER A 841 -27.55 28.66 8.84
CA SER A 841 -26.73 27.52 8.39
C SER A 841 -25.59 27.98 7.50
N SER A 842 -24.38 27.51 7.80
CA SER A 842 -23.18 27.70 6.98
C SER A 842 -23.31 27.17 5.55
N GLN A 843 -24.24 26.23 5.29
CA GLN A 843 -24.59 25.81 3.94
C GLN A 843 -25.08 26.97 3.07
N PHE A 844 -25.79 27.94 3.68
CA PHE A 844 -26.33 29.14 3.04
C PHE A 844 -25.40 30.35 3.22
N THR A 845 -25.00 30.65 4.46
CA THR A 845 -24.17 31.85 4.73
C THR A 845 -22.74 31.71 4.21
N GLY A 846 -22.28 30.49 4.01
CA GLY A 846 -20.86 30.18 3.87
C GLY A 846 -20.11 30.32 5.20
N THR A 847 -18.80 30.07 5.17
CA THR A 847 -17.91 30.22 6.33
C THR A 847 -17.57 31.67 6.68
N GLY A 848 -17.62 32.59 5.70
CA GLY A 848 -17.19 33.98 5.90
C GLY A 848 -18.28 35.00 6.28
N VAL A 849 -19.57 34.65 6.26
CA VAL A 849 -20.69 35.55 6.63
C VAL A 849 -21.29 35.13 7.98
N GLY A 850 -21.33 36.05 8.94
CA GLY A 850 -21.89 35.82 10.28
C GLY A 850 -23.33 36.31 10.41
N LEU A 851 -24.18 35.53 11.07
CA LEU A 851 -25.52 35.95 11.51
C LEU A 851 -25.41 36.83 12.77
N SER A 852 -25.96 38.03 12.72
CA SER A 852 -26.02 38.95 13.86
C SER A 852 -27.18 38.63 14.81
N GLY A 853 -27.07 39.03 16.08
CA GLY A 853 -28.10 38.79 17.11
C GLY A 853 -29.47 39.45 16.88
N GLY A 854 -29.65 40.22 15.79
CA GLY A 854 -30.93 40.75 15.34
C GLY A 854 -31.54 40.03 14.12
N GLY A 855 -30.94 38.93 13.66
CA GLY A 855 -31.39 38.18 12.48
C GLY A 855 -30.93 38.74 11.12
N GLY A 856 -30.15 39.82 11.12
CA GLY A 856 -29.46 40.32 9.92
C GLY A 856 -28.09 39.65 9.71
N TYR A 857 -27.56 39.70 8.49
CA TYR A 857 -26.25 39.12 8.14
C TYR A 857 -25.13 40.17 8.21
N SER A 858 -23.89 39.72 8.32
CA SER A 858 -22.71 40.58 8.44
C SER A 858 -21.47 39.94 7.82
N LEU A 859 -20.64 40.75 7.16
CA LEU A 859 -19.38 40.32 6.54
C LEU A 859 -18.19 40.97 7.26
N PRO A 860 -17.35 40.21 7.99
CA PRO A 860 -16.10 40.70 8.53
C PRO A 860 -15.14 41.16 7.42
N ALA A 861 -14.52 42.33 7.59
CA ALA A 861 -13.58 42.86 6.60
C ALA A 861 -12.35 41.95 6.37
N SER A 862 -11.96 41.16 7.39
CA SER A 862 -10.86 40.21 7.31
C SER A 862 -11.14 38.97 6.45
N THR A 863 -12.41 38.56 6.29
CA THR A 863 -12.79 37.37 5.49
C THR A 863 -13.36 37.72 4.12
N ALA A 864 -13.67 39.00 3.87
CA ALA A 864 -14.36 39.47 2.66
C ALA A 864 -13.73 38.97 1.35
N ASP A 865 -12.41 39.02 1.24
CA ASP A 865 -11.67 38.70 0.01
C ASP A 865 -11.04 37.29 0.03
N HIS A 866 -11.56 36.40 0.89
CA HIS A 866 -11.27 34.95 0.86
C HIS A 866 -12.39 34.20 0.13
N ALA A 867 -12.13 32.96 -0.31
CA ALA A 867 -13.11 32.07 -0.93
C ALA A 867 -14.33 31.79 -0.04
N ALA A 868 -15.51 31.62 -0.67
CA ALA A 868 -16.77 31.34 0.00
C ALA A 868 -17.10 29.84 0.02
N ASN A 869 -16.85 29.17 1.15
CA ASN A 869 -17.11 27.73 1.30
C ASN A 869 -18.57 27.48 1.69
N VAL A 870 -19.35 26.90 0.77
CA VAL A 870 -20.83 26.89 0.77
C VAL A 870 -21.41 25.52 0.42
N GLY A 871 -22.70 25.30 0.67
CA GLY A 871 -23.41 24.09 0.24
C GLY A 871 -23.81 24.16 -1.24
N TRP A 872 -23.64 23.06 -1.98
CA TRP A 872 -23.89 22.98 -3.43
C TRP A 872 -25.28 23.47 -3.84
N ARG A 873 -26.31 23.15 -3.05
CA ARG A 873 -27.71 23.57 -3.31
C ARG A 873 -27.94 25.08 -3.20
N PHE A 874 -27.06 25.81 -2.52
CA PHE A 874 -27.07 27.27 -2.50
C PHE A 874 -26.20 27.83 -3.63
N ALA A 875 -25.09 27.19 -3.99
CA ALA A 875 -24.31 27.54 -5.18
C ALA A 875 -25.14 27.45 -6.48
N ALA A 876 -26.00 26.43 -6.60
CA ALA A 876 -26.96 26.32 -7.69
C ALA A 876 -27.94 27.51 -7.74
N ARG A 877 -28.42 27.99 -6.58
CA ARG A 877 -29.28 29.18 -6.47
C ARG A 877 -28.54 30.48 -6.79
N TYR A 878 -27.25 30.56 -6.46
CA TYR A 878 -26.37 31.66 -6.86
C TYR A 878 -26.23 31.75 -8.38
N VAL A 879 -25.98 30.60 -9.02
CA VAL A 879 -25.92 30.48 -10.49
C VAL A 879 -27.26 30.89 -11.13
N ASN A 880 -28.39 30.43 -10.60
CA ASN A 880 -29.72 30.86 -11.07
C ASN A 880 -29.89 32.38 -10.96
N TRP A 881 -29.55 32.97 -9.81
CA TRP A 881 -29.66 34.41 -9.58
C TRP A 881 -28.82 35.22 -10.57
N LEU A 882 -27.57 34.82 -10.82
CA LEU A 882 -26.72 35.43 -11.85
C LEU A 882 -27.30 35.25 -13.26
N HIS A 883 -27.78 34.04 -13.62
CA HIS A 883 -28.42 33.79 -14.90
C HIS A 883 -29.64 34.69 -15.12
N ASN A 884 -30.50 34.81 -14.10
CA ASN A 884 -31.73 35.61 -14.10
C ASN A 884 -31.50 37.11 -13.88
N GLY A 885 -30.24 37.60 -13.96
CA GLY A 885 -29.94 39.03 -14.01
C GLY A 885 -29.76 39.71 -12.65
N LYS A 886 -29.45 38.95 -11.59
CA LYS A 886 -29.52 39.37 -10.17
C LYS A 886 -30.90 39.91 -9.75
N VAL A 887 -31.98 39.33 -10.30
CA VAL A 887 -33.36 39.67 -9.88
C VAL A 887 -33.65 39.10 -8.50
N ASN A 888 -34.08 39.94 -7.57
CA ASN A 888 -34.36 39.58 -6.17
C ASN A 888 -35.83 39.17 -5.99
N GLU A 889 -36.26 38.14 -6.73
CA GLU A 889 -37.58 37.53 -6.63
C GLU A 889 -37.42 36.00 -6.56
N GLN A 890 -38.25 35.29 -5.79
CA GLN A 890 -38.04 33.88 -5.47
C GLN A 890 -37.79 32.98 -6.71
N TRP A 891 -38.55 33.16 -7.79
CA TRP A 891 -38.40 32.37 -9.02
C TRP A 891 -37.00 32.47 -9.64
N ALA A 892 -36.32 33.61 -9.47
CA ALA A 892 -35.01 33.88 -10.05
C ALA A 892 -33.87 33.14 -9.33
N PHE A 893 -34.12 32.62 -8.12
CA PHE A 893 -33.21 31.75 -7.38
C PHE A 893 -33.55 30.26 -7.59
N GLU A 894 -34.84 29.93 -7.68
CA GLU A 894 -35.33 28.55 -7.70
C GLU A 894 -35.42 27.92 -9.11
N SER A 895 -35.21 28.69 -10.18
CA SER A 895 -35.33 28.20 -11.56
C SER A 895 -34.36 28.87 -12.55
N GLY A 896 -34.14 28.26 -13.70
CA GLY A 896 -33.27 28.77 -14.77
C GLY A 896 -32.25 27.73 -15.20
N VAL A 897 -31.04 27.82 -14.67
CA VAL A 897 -29.94 26.88 -14.93
C VAL A 897 -30.18 25.55 -14.20
N TYR A 898 -30.69 25.62 -12.98
CA TYR A 898 -31.08 24.46 -12.17
C TYR A 898 -32.50 24.63 -11.65
N ASP A 899 -33.36 23.64 -11.89
CA ASP A 899 -34.67 23.50 -11.28
C ASP A 899 -34.51 22.95 -9.85
N THR A 900 -34.67 23.81 -8.86
CA THR A 900 -34.51 23.43 -7.46
C THR A 900 -35.67 22.61 -6.91
N SER A 901 -36.79 22.46 -7.63
CA SER A 901 -37.89 21.58 -7.23
C SER A 901 -37.49 20.10 -7.26
N THR A 902 -36.41 19.78 -7.98
CA THR A 902 -35.76 18.47 -7.97
C THR A 902 -34.97 18.18 -6.69
N PHE A 903 -34.62 19.19 -5.88
CA PHE A 903 -33.63 19.03 -4.81
C PHE A 903 -34.22 18.28 -3.61
N GLY A 904 -33.69 17.08 -3.33
CA GLY A 904 -34.29 16.16 -2.37
C GLY A 904 -33.38 14.99 -2.01
N GLY A 905 -33.91 14.01 -1.29
CA GLY A 905 -33.17 12.82 -0.88
C GLY A 905 -34.11 11.64 -0.68
N GLY A 906 -33.58 10.44 -0.92
CA GLY A 906 -34.31 9.19 -0.74
C GLY A 906 -34.80 8.98 0.69
N THR A 907 -35.92 8.27 0.82
CA THR A 907 -36.42 7.77 2.11
C THR A 907 -35.45 6.76 2.73
N GLN A 908 -35.54 6.58 4.05
CA GLN A 908 -34.64 5.74 4.84
C GLN A 908 -34.33 4.39 4.17
N GLY A 909 -33.04 4.15 3.94
CA GLY A 909 -32.53 2.99 3.18
C GLY A 909 -31.97 3.32 1.80
N ASN A 910 -32.25 4.50 1.23
CA ASN A 910 -31.70 4.93 -0.05
C ASN A 910 -31.04 6.32 0.05
N LEU A 911 -29.72 6.38 -0.16
CA LEU A 911 -28.91 7.62 -0.14
C LEU A 911 -28.97 8.42 -1.46
N ALA A 912 -29.80 8.02 -2.43
CA ALA A 912 -29.93 8.74 -3.69
C ALA A 912 -30.56 10.14 -3.51
N LEU A 913 -29.85 11.15 -3.97
CA LEU A 913 -30.31 12.51 -4.23
C LEU A 913 -31.20 12.52 -5.48
N THR A 914 -32.11 13.50 -5.55
CA THR A 914 -32.98 13.74 -6.71
C THR A 914 -32.59 14.98 -7.53
N ASP A 915 -31.59 15.73 -7.06
CA ASP A 915 -31.14 17.01 -7.62
C ASP A 915 -30.80 16.91 -9.11
N GLN A 916 -31.26 17.89 -9.91
CA GLN A 916 -31.02 17.95 -11.37
C GLN A 916 -29.55 17.69 -11.73
N ARG A 917 -29.31 16.62 -12.50
CA ARG A 917 -27.97 16.11 -12.84
C ARG A 917 -27.12 17.14 -13.58
N GLU A 918 -27.61 17.64 -14.70
CA GLU A 918 -26.92 18.60 -15.60
C GLU A 918 -27.76 19.87 -15.75
N ARG A 919 -27.10 21.02 -15.98
CA ARG A 919 -27.76 22.32 -16.25
C ARG A 919 -28.75 22.28 -17.42
N SER A 920 -29.75 23.16 -17.35
CA SER A 920 -30.67 23.44 -18.44
C SER A 920 -29.97 24.03 -19.66
N GLU A 921 -30.48 23.72 -20.87
CA GLU A 921 -30.03 24.35 -22.12
C GLU A 921 -30.14 25.89 -22.05
N GLY A 922 -29.16 26.59 -22.62
CA GLY A 922 -29.14 28.07 -22.64
C GLY A 922 -28.63 28.72 -21.35
N ALA A 923 -28.02 27.96 -20.44
CA ALA A 923 -27.29 28.48 -19.28
C ALA A 923 -26.31 29.61 -19.67
N ARG A 924 -26.22 30.64 -18.83
CA ARG A 924 -25.36 31.84 -19.08
C ARG A 924 -24.11 31.83 -18.20
N TYR A 925 -24.28 31.40 -16.96
CA TYR A 925 -23.25 31.07 -15.99
C TYR A 925 -23.63 29.70 -15.41
N PHE A 926 -22.66 28.96 -14.89
CA PHE A 926 -22.84 27.61 -14.36
C PHE A 926 -21.64 27.22 -13.47
N LEU A 927 -21.79 26.13 -12.71
CA LEU A 927 -20.64 25.46 -12.11
C LEU A 927 -20.00 24.60 -13.20
N PRO A 928 -18.67 24.56 -13.34
CA PRO A 928 -18.03 23.77 -14.38
C PRO A 928 -18.34 22.28 -14.22
N THR A 929 -18.41 21.53 -15.33
CA THR A 929 -18.27 20.06 -15.25
C THR A 929 -16.83 19.70 -14.89
N GLN A 930 -16.60 18.44 -14.55
CA GLN A 930 -15.24 17.92 -14.36
C GLN A 930 -14.36 18.17 -15.60
N ASP A 931 -14.89 17.97 -16.80
CA ASP A 931 -14.14 18.19 -18.04
C ASP A 931 -13.84 19.68 -18.29
N GLU A 932 -14.77 20.57 -17.97
CA GLU A 932 -14.53 22.01 -18.06
C GLU A 932 -13.54 22.49 -17.01
N TRP A 933 -13.52 21.91 -15.80
CA TRP A 933 -12.55 22.28 -14.78
C TRP A 933 -11.16 21.76 -15.10
N VAL A 934 -11.03 20.45 -15.37
CA VAL A 934 -9.76 19.80 -15.73
C VAL A 934 -9.12 20.45 -16.96
N LYS A 935 -9.92 20.83 -17.97
CA LYS A 935 -9.40 21.58 -19.13
C LYS A 935 -8.99 23.01 -18.77
N ALA A 936 -9.73 23.71 -17.92
CA ALA A 936 -9.41 25.07 -17.52
C ALA A 936 -8.14 25.17 -16.66
N VAL A 937 -7.80 24.10 -15.94
CA VAL A 937 -6.67 24.06 -14.99
C VAL A 937 -5.44 23.36 -15.56
N HIS A 938 -5.58 22.24 -16.27
CA HIS A 938 -4.45 21.41 -16.67
C HIS A 938 -4.16 21.37 -18.17
N PHE A 939 -5.15 21.63 -19.04
CA PHE A 939 -4.94 21.55 -20.49
C PHE A 939 -4.18 22.76 -21.03
N ASP A 940 -3.10 22.50 -21.75
CA ASP A 940 -2.23 23.48 -22.40
C ASP A 940 -2.09 23.13 -23.90
N PRO A 941 -2.50 24.03 -24.82
CA PRO A 941 -2.42 23.78 -26.26
C PRO A 941 -0.99 23.77 -26.83
N ASP A 942 0.00 24.27 -26.06
CA ASP A 942 1.39 24.45 -26.46
C ASP A 942 2.37 23.68 -25.56
N ARG A 943 1.88 22.77 -24.69
CA ARG A 943 2.65 22.03 -23.67
C ARG A 943 3.94 21.39 -24.19
N HIS A 944 3.89 20.83 -25.39
CA HIS A 944 5.01 20.13 -26.02
C HIS A 944 5.70 20.97 -27.12
N GLY A 945 5.44 22.28 -27.13
CA GLY A 945 5.84 23.25 -28.16
C GLY A 945 4.64 23.79 -28.94
N GLU A 946 4.85 24.83 -29.75
CA GLU A 946 3.80 25.54 -30.50
C GLU A 946 2.85 24.57 -31.26
N GLY A 947 1.58 24.58 -30.88
CA GLY A 947 0.50 23.75 -31.43
C GLY A 947 0.53 22.26 -31.04
N GLN A 948 1.31 21.87 -30.03
CA GLN A 948 1.40 20.49 -29.54
C GLN A 948 0.75 20.36 -28.15
N GLU A 949 -0.55 20.09 -28.16
CA GLU A 949 -1.40 20.08 -26.97
C GLU A 949 -1.10 18.93 -25.98
N GLY A 950 -1.39 19.16 -24.70
CA GLY A 950 -1.28 18.18 -23.64
C GLY A 950 -1.87 18.65 -22.31
N TYR A 951 -1.66 17.86 -21.25
CA TYR A 951 -2.17 18.14 -19.91
C TYR A 951 -1.06 18.08 -18.86
N TRP A 952 -0.85 19.19 -18.15
CA TRP A 952 0.06 19.26 -17.00
C TRP A 952 -0.47 18.44 -15.82
N ARG A 953 0.42 17.76 -15.10
CA ARG A 953 0.03 16.97 -13.92
C ARG A 953 -0.56 17.85 -12.80
N TYR A 954 -0.02 19.06 -12.63
CA TYR A 954 -0.37 20.01 -11.56
C TYR A 954 -0.90 21.34 -12.11
N PRO A 955 -1.58 22.17 -11.28
CA PRO A 955 -2.29 23.38 -11.71
C PRO A 955 -1.37 24.54 -12.12
N ASP A 956 -0.14 24.57 -11.62
CA ASP A 956 0.90 25.57 -11.87
C ASP A 956 1.62 25.39 -13.22
N SER A 957 0.93 24.81 -14.22
CA SER A 957 1.46 24.51 -15.55
C SER A 957 2.74 23.64 -15.50
N SER A 958 2.72 22.62 -14.64
CA SER A 958 3.90 21.88 -14.20
C SER A 958 3.64 20.38 -14.05
N ASP A 959 4.70 19.57 -14.23
CA ASP A 959 4.70 18.13 -13.88
C ASP A 959 5.40 17.84 -12.53
N THR A 960 6.00 18.86 -11.92
CA THR A 960 6.52 18.85 -10.54
C THR A 960 5.50 19.44 -9.57
N ARG A 961 5.39 18.85 -8.38
CA ARG A 961 4.41 19.24 -7.36
C ARG A 961 4.67 20.69 -6.86
N PRO A 962 3.63 21.54 -6.71
CA PRO A 962 3.74 22.84 -6.06
C PRO A 962 4.39 22.80 -4.67
N VAL A 963 5.26 23.77 -4.39
CA VAL A 963 5.86 23.99 -3.07
C VAL A 963 4.87 24.71 -2.16
N SER A 964 4.48 24.06 -1.07
CA SER A 964 3.63 24.65 -0.02
C SER A 964 4.44 25.56 0.90
N GLY A 965 3.94 26.76 1.20
CA GLY A 965 4.58 27.74 2.08
C GLY A 965 3.84 29.09 2.08
N ALA A 966 4.07 29.94 3.08
CA ALA A 966 3.28 31.17 3.24
C ALA A 966 3.53 32.20 2.10
N PRO A 967 2.56 33.06 1.75
CA PRO A 967 2.72 34.07 0.71
C PRO A 967 3.94 34.97 0.95
N GLY A 968 4.76 35.15 -0.09
CA GLY A 968 6.02 35.91 0.00
C GLY A 968 7.23 35.14 0.53
N THR A 969 7.07 33.87 0.94
CA THR A 969 8.21 32.98 1.24
C THR A 969 8.95 32.62 -0.06
N PRO A 970 10.29 32.71 -0.13
CA PRO A 970 11.03 32.38 -1.35
C PRO A 970 10.75 30.96 -1.84
N GLY A 971 10.19 30.84 -3.05
CA GLY A 971 9.87 29.55 -3.68
C GLY A 971 8.53 28.94 -3.27
N ALA A 972 7.73 29.58 -2.42
CA ALA A 972 6.38 29.10 -2.11
C ALA A 972 5.39 29.39 -3.26
N GLN A 973 4.55 28.41 -3.57
CA GLN A 973 3.61 28.43 -4.69
C GLN A 973 2.14 28.26 -4.26
N THR A 974 1.87 27.73 -3.06
CA THR A 974 0.51 27.44 -2.59
C THR A 974 0.41 27.42 -1.06
N ASN A 975 -0.76 27.73 -0.51
CA ASN A 975 -1.07 27.48 0.91
C ASN A 975 -1.70 26.09 1.15
N ALA A 976 -1.80 25.24 0.13
CA ALA A 976 -2.31 23.88 0.27
C ALA A 976 -1.64 23.17 1.46
N GLY A 977 -2.45 22.53 2.30
CA GLY A 977 -2.00 21.70 3.42
C GLY A 977 -1.19 22.38 4.54
N MET A 978 -1.13 23.71 4.58
CA MET A 978 -0.42 24.45 5.65
C MET A 978 -1.16 24.45 7.01
N GLY A 979 -2.39 23.96 7.04
CA GLY A 979 -3.33 23.99 8.14
C GLY A 979 -4.33 25.15 8.06
N SER A 980 -5.49 24.98 8.69
CA SER A 980 -6.62 25.92 8.63
C SER A 980 -6.31 27.35 9.12
N ALA A 981 -5.22 27.55 9.87
CA ALA A 981 -4.70 28.86 10.25
C ALA A 981 -4.05 29.63 9.07
N ALA A 982 -3.53 28.93 8.06
CA ALA A 982 -2.96 29.48 6.84
C ALA A 982 -4.05 29.76 5.78
N ASN A 983 -5.14 30.39 6.21
CA ASN A 983 -6.19 30.88 5.31
C ASN A 983 -5.79 32.29 4.85
N TYR A 984 -5.77 32.52 3.53
CA TYR A 984 -5.34 33.78 2.93
C TYR A 984 -6.36 34.26 1.88
N PRO A 985 -6.38 35.56 1.54
CA PRO A 985 -7.19 36.06 0.43
C PRO A 985 -6.84 35.38 -0.90
N ILE A 986 -7.80 35.38 -1.84
CA ILE A 986 -7.52 35.01 -3.24
C ILE A 986 -6.42 35.91 -3.83
N LEU A 987 -5.72 35.44 -4.87
CA LEU A 987 -4.56 36.09 -5.50
C LEU A 987 -3.33 36.24 -4.58
N SER A 988 -3.22 35.44 -3.52
CA SER A 988 -2.03 35.45 -2.64
C SER A 988 -0.76 34.88 -3.30
N TYR A 989 -0.90 34.15 -4.43
CA TYR A 989 0.20 33.60 -5.23
C TYR A 989 0.13 34.09 -6.68
N PRO A 990 0.34 35.40 -6.96
CA PRO A 990 0.07 36.01 -8.26
C PRO A 990 0.97 35.51 -9.41
N ASP A 991 2.13 34.94 -9.09
CA ASP A 991 3.04 34.34 -10.07
C ASP A 991 2.64 32.91 -10.47
N GLN A 992 1.65 32.30 -9.80
CA GLN A 992 1.24 30.91 -9.99
C GLN A 992 -0.06 30.87 -10.78
N GLN A 993 0.02 30.37 -12.02
CA GLN A 993 -1.08 30.43 -12.98
C GLN A 993 -1.22 29.13 -13.79
N THR A 994 -2.47 28.76 -14.06
CA THR A 994 -2.81 27.71 -15.03
C THR A 994 -2.53 28.16 -16.46
N PRO A 995 -2.54 27.27 -17.48
CA PRO A 995 -2.29 27.64 -18.87
C PRO A 995 -3.26 28.70 -19.44
N TRP A 996 -4.45 28.85 -18.83
CA TRP A 996 -5.45 29.85 -19.19
C TRP A 996 -5.41 31.10 -18.30
N GLY A 997 -4.41 31.20 -17.42
CA GLY A 997 -4.19 32.31 -16.50
C GLY A 997 -5.20 32.35 -15.35
N LEU A 998 -5.58 31.20 -14.78
CA LEU A 998 -6.34 31.13 -13.53
C LEU A 998 -5.40 31.13 -12.33
N PHE A 999 -5.87 31.68 -11.22
CA PHE A 999 -5.19 31.69 -9.93
C PHE A 999 -5.95 30.83 -8.92
N ASP A 1000 -5.29 30.52 -7.80
CA ASP A 1000 -5.88 29.83 -6.64
C ASP A 1000 -6.51 28.45 -7.00
N ALA A 1001 -5.95 27.79 -8.03
CA ALA A 1001 -6.35 26.44 -8.46
C ALA A 1001 -5.57 25.30 -7.74
N SER A 1002 -4.83 25.67 -6.70
CA SER A 1002 -4.19 24.82 -5.68
C SER A 1002 -4.22 25.63 -4.39
N GLY A 1003 -4.49 24.99 -3.25
CA GLY A 1003 -4.73 25.69 -2.00
C GLY A 1003 -6.08 26.41 -2.00
N SER A 1004 -6.21 27.43 -1.15
CA SER A 1004 -7.49 28.09 -0.85
C SER A 1004 -8.60 27.08 -0.50
N ALA A 1005 -9.58 26.85 -1.37
CA ALA A 1005 -10.63 25.85 -1.19
C ALA A 1005 -10.77 24.83 -2.34
N TYR A 1006 -11.39 23.68 -2.01
CA TYR A 1006 -12.00 22.81 -3.00
C TYR A 1006 -13.03 23.58 -3.82
N GLU A 1007 -13.23 23.23 -5.10
CA GLU A 1007 -14.20 23.90 -5.98
C GLU A 1007 -15.33 22.97 -6.42
N TRP A 1008 -16.58 23.28 -6.04
CA TRP A 1008 -17.75 22.49 -6.45
C TRP A 1008 -17.94 22.46 -7.97
N LEU A 1009 -18.08 21.25 -8.50
CA LEU A 1009 -18.47 21.00 -9.88
C LEU A 1009 -19.98 20.78 -10.03
N GLU A 1010 -20.47 20.81 -11.27
CA GLU A 1010 -21.78 20.26 -11.62
C GLU A 1010 -21.78 18.71 -11.58
N SER A 1011 -20.66 18.05 -11.91
CA SER A 1011 -20.60 16.59 -12.08
C SER A 1011 -21.11 15.79 -10.87
N MET A 1012 -21.92 14.74 -11.12
CA MET A 1012 -22.53 13.87 -10.10
C MET A 1012 -22.29 12.38 -10.42
N PRO A 1013 -21.29 11.70 -9.81
CA PRO A 1013 -21.07 10.27 -9.98
C PRO A 1013 -22.16 9.45 -9.26
N GLY A 1014 -22.93 8.67 -10.03
CA GLY A 1014 -24.17 8.07 -9.51
C GLY A 1014 -25.12 9.15 -8.98
N ASN A 1015 -25.96 8.83 -7.99
CA ASN A 1015 -26.90 9.79 -7.39
C ASN A 1015 -26.55 10.15 -5.93
N GLN A 1016 -25.34 9.89 -5.44
CA GLN A 1016 -25.02 9.98 -3.99
C GLN A 1016 -24.30 11.27 -3.56
N GLY A 1017 -23.75 12.04 -4.50
CA GLY A 1017 -23.03 13.29 -4.18
C GLY A 1017 -22.52 14.00 -5.44
N ARG A 1018 -22.07 15.24 -5.26
CA ARG A 1018 -21.41 16.05 -6.30
C ARG A 1018 -19.89 15.92 -6.19
N LEU A 1019 -19.18 16.20 -7.27
CA LEU A 1019 -17.71 16.33 -7.27
C LEU A 1019 -17.26 17.74 -6.88
N ALA A 1020 -16.06 17.81 -6.36
CA ALA A 1020 -15.26 19.02 -6.29
C ALA A 1020 -13.78 18.70 -6.57
N GLU A 1021 -13.07 19.68 -7.12
CA GLU A 1021 -11.66 19.61 -7.49
C GLU A 1021 -10.82 20.59 -6.64
N SER A 1022 -9.55 20.79 -6.99
CA SER A 1022 -8.55 21.55 -6.20
C SER A 1022 -8.20 20.86 -4.87
N SER A 1023 -7.34 21.52 -4.08
CA SER A 1023 -6.99 21.17 -2.72
C SER A 1023 -7.49 22.23 -1.73
N THR A 1024 -7.12 22.12 -0.45
CA THR A 1024 -7.40 23.14 0.57
C THR A 1024 -6.15 23.44 1.37
N ASN A 1025 -6.19 24.52 2.12
CA ASN A 1025 -5.20 24.80 3.16
C ASN A 1025 -5.19 23.82 4.35
N ASP A 1026 -6.04 22.79 4.44
CA ASP A 1026 -6.18 22.01 5.69
C ASP A 1026 -5.17 20.85 5.86
N LEU A 1027 -4.79 20.54 7.11
CA LEU A 1027 -3.77 19.52 7.45
C LEU A 1027 -4.18 18.08 7.10
N PHE A 1028 -5.48 17.81 6.98
CA PHE A 1028 -5.98 16.48 6.59
C PHE A 1028 -5.92 16.22 5.07
N SER A 1029 -5.63 17.24 4.27
CA SER A 1029 -5.36 17.09 2.84
C SER A 1029 -3.93 16.60 2.66
N LEU A 1030 -3.73 15.42 2.07
CA LEU A 1030 -2.39 14.99 1.63
C LEU A 1030 -1.93 15.93 0.51
N VAL A 1031 -0.95 16.77 0.84
CA VAL A 1031 -0.61 18.05 0.20
C VAL A 1031 -0.01 17.94 -1.21
N ALA A 1032 -0.21 16.81 -1.88
CA ALA A 1032 0.46 16.42 -3.12
C ALA A 1032 -0.45 15.72 -4.14
N ASP A 1033 -1.63 15.26 -3.72
CA ASP A 1033 -2.42 14.24 -4.44
C ASP A 1033 -3.91 14.59 -4.61
N LEU A 1034 -4.26 15.86 -4.37
CA LEU A 1034 -5.56 16.46 -4.70
C LEU A 1034 -5.43 17.60 -5.73
N ASP A 1035 -4.22 18.11 -5.94
CA ASP A 1035 -3.86 19.00 -7.06
C ASP A 1035 -3.46 18.21 -8.34
N ILE A 1036 -3.60 16.88 -8.36
CA ILE A 1036 -3.26 16.07 -9.54
C ILE A 1036 -4.49 15.96 -10.44
N ILE A 1037 -4.31 16.09 -11.76
CA ILE A 1037 -5.37 15.86 -12.77
C ILE A 1037 -6.21 14.56 -12.63
N SER A 1038 -5.71 13.56 -11.91
CA SER A 1038 -6.35 12.25 -11.66
C SER A 1038 -7.21 12.18 -10.39
N SER A 1039 -7.22 13.23 -9.57
CA SER A 1039 -7.79 13.24 -8.22
C SER A 1039 -8.92 14.24 -8.09
N TRP A 1040 -10.02 13.81 -7.47
CA TRP A 1040 -11.17 14.63 -7.11
C TRP A 1040 -11.69 14.21 -5.74
N THR A 1041 -12.46 15.08 -5.08
CA THR A 1041 -13.26 14.72 -3.90
C THR A 1041 -14.75 14.63 -4.25
N GLY A 1042 -15.46 13.75 -3.56
CA GLY A 1042 -16.93 13.76 -3.53
C GLY A 1042 -17.47 14.49 -2.30
N GLY A 1043 -18.76 14.86 -2.34
CA GLY A 1043 -19.47 15.36 -1.17
C GLY A 1043 -20.99 15.28 -1.31
N THR A 1044 -21.69 15.08 -0.20
CA THR A 1044 -23.12 15.38 -0.12
C THR A 1044 -23.35 16.90 -0.22
N PRO A 1045 -24.51 17.38 -0.72
CA PRO A 1045 -24.69 18.80 -1.09
C PRO A 1045 -24.66 19.81 0.07
N ASP A 1046 -24.56 19.32 1.31
CA ASP A 1046 -24.43 20.06 2.57
C ASP A 1046 -22.98 20.29 3.02
N ARG A 1047 -21.99 19.63 2.39
CA ARG A 1047 -20.56 19.91 2.64
C ARG A 1047 -20.22 21.35 2.23
N LEU A 1048 -19.34 21.99 3.00
CA LEU A 1048 -18.89 23.37 2.71
C LEU A 1048 -17.64 23.32 1.82
N ILE A 1049 -17.78 23.79 0.59
CA ILE A 1049 -16.75 23.77 -0.47
C ILE A 1049 -16.86 25.08 -1.26
N GLY A 1050 -15.73 25.60 -1.74
CA GLY A 1050 -15.65 26.83 -2.54
C GLY A 1050 -16.30 26.65 -3.91
N ILE A 1051 -16.46 27.75 -4.66
CA ILE A 1051 -17.06 27.71 -6.00
C ILE A 1051 -16.30 28.61 -6.97
N ARG A 1052 -16.16 28.16 -8.22
CA ARG A 1052 -15.70 28.95 -9.36
C ARG A 1052 -16.76 28.91 -10.45
N LEU A 1053 -17.00 30.04 -11.10
CA LEU A 1053 -18.04 30.15 -12.13
C LEU A 1053 -17.46 29.91 -13.51
N ALA A 1054 -18.14 29.10 -14.31
CA ALA A 1054 -18.00 29.06 -15.75
C ALA A 1054 -19.19 29.78 -16.43
N SER A 1055 -19.02 30.17 -17.69
CA SER A 1055 -19.99 30.96 -18.47
C SER A 1055 -19.75 30.72 -19.96
N VAL A 1056 -20.80 30.83 -20.79
CA VAL A 1056 -20.62 30.78 -22.25
C VAL A 1056 -19.93 32.06 -22.75
N ILE A 1057 -19.16 31.96 -23.84
CA ILE A 1057 -18.52 33.15 -24.42
C ILE A 1057 -19.60 34.11 -24.94
N PRO A 1058 -19.54 35.42 -24.61
CA PRO A 1058 -20.45 36.40 -25.18
C PRO A 1058 -20.35 36.41 -26.71
N ALA A 1059 -21.47 36.14 -27.40
CA ALA A 1059 -21.50 36.22 -28.85
C ALA A 1059 -21.14 37.66 -29.29
N PRO A 1060 -20.27 37.85 -30.30
CA PRO A 1060 -19.91 39.19 -30.76
C PRO A 1060 -21.17 39.91 -31.24
N GLY A 1061 -21.53 40.99 -30.55
CA GLY A 1061 -22.80 41.69 -30.76
C GLY A 1061 -23.02 42.04 -32.23
N ALA A 1062 -24.24 41.85 -32.73
CA ALA A 1062 -24.54 41.81 -34.17
C ALA A 1062 -24.10 43.05 -34.98
N GLY A 1063 -23.84 44.18 -34.31
CA GLY A 1063 -23.19 45.35 -34.91
C GLY A 1063 -21.80 45.06 -35.52
N ALA A 1064 -20.99 44.20 -34.90
CA ALA A 1064 -19.66 43.84 -35.43
C ALA A 1064 -19.78 43.12 -36.80
N SER A 1065 -20.70 42.16 -36.90
CA SER A 1065 -21.03 41.47 -38.16
C SER A 1065 -21.56 42.44 -39.22
N LEU A 1066 -22.36 43.43 -38.84
CA LEU A 1066 -22.85 44.48 -39.74
C LEU A 1066 -21.74 45.43 -40.22
N VAL A 1067 -20.77 45.78 -39.37
CA VAL A 1067 -19.59 46.57 -39.77
C VAL A 1067 -18.72 45.77 -40.75
N ALA A 1068 -18.48 44.49 -40.49
CA ALA A 1068 -17.76 43.61 -41.43
C ALA A 1068 -18.50 43.51 -42.79
N LEU A 1069 -19.82 43.34 -42.78
CA LEU A 1069 -20.64 43.30 -44.00
C LEU A 1069 -20.64 44.65 -44.74
N ALA A 1070 -20.65 45.77 -44.02
CA ALA A 1070 -20.57 47.11 -44.60
C ALA A 1070 -19.19 47.38 -45.24
N MET A 1071 -18.09 46.92 -44.62
CA MET A 1071 -16.74 47.01 -45.21
C MET A 1071 -16.60 46.11 -46.46
N LEU A 1072 -17.20 44.92 -46.45
CA LEU A 1072 -17.24 44.02 -47.61
C LEU A 1072 -18.07 44.57 -48.77
N MET A 1073 -19.23 45.20 -48.48
CA MET A 1073 -20.06 45.85 -49.50
C MET A 1073 -19.44 47.16 -50.01
N GLY A 1074 -18.78 47.94 -49.15
CA GLY A 1074 -18.06 49.15 -49.53
C GLY A 1074 -16.93 48.90 -50.53
N ARG A 1075 -16.27 47.74 -50.46
CA ARG A 1075 -15.21 47.33 -51.40
C ARG A 1075 -15.70 46.85 -52.78
N ARG A 1076 -17.02 46.83 -53.06
CA ARG A 1076 -17.58 46.52 -54.39
C ARG A 1076 -18.07 47.74 -55.19
N ARG A 1077 -17.64 48.96 -54.84
CA ARG A 1077 -17.93 50.19 -55.62
C ARG A 1077 -16.71 51.11 -55.80
N ARG A 1078 -15.62 50.58 -56.37
CA ARG A 1078 -14.60 51.30 -57.17
C ARG A 1078 -13.68 50.28 -57.84
N SER A 1079 -13.20 50.63 -59.05
CA SER A 1079 -12.52 49.76 -60.03
C SER A 1079 -13.25 48.45 -60.29
#